data_AF-A0A7Y2PJK7-F1
#
_entry.id   AF-A0A7Y2PJK7-F1
#
_cell.length_a   1.000
_cell.length_b   1.000
_cell.length_c   1.000
_cell.angle_alpha   90.00
_cell.angle_beta   90.00
_cell.angle_gamma   90.00
#
_symmetry.space_group_name_H-M   'P 1'
#
loop_
_entity.id
_entity.type
_entity.pdbx_description
1 polymer ?
#
loop_
_entity_poly.entity_id
_entity_poly.type
_entity_poly.pdbx_seq_one_letter_code
_entity_poly.pdbx_strand_id
1 'polypeptide(L)'
;RQLVQSAIDGFDDYPYPLTSATSLQSILDWANGLQQGQLKATPLAQANLNYPLTPGLKLDIANIAYMVQVGDTLAAIAARYADPQVPDNSSAAALILGNQAQSNLIVPGVLIALTLDGAPRQYTTQAGDSFTSIAQAFAITVERLAGETTLYTQAGLLSASVVLTVPNVIVTTAAGDSIASITEALRVPLDSFLTAANLVQEGLFKVDASLRFAIPALVVLPEDGLWQAILAAGNLGQTAGTAARYMLHGMRLPVAPGLSIPSSGFLYGAPHWATAQSAYGVYQLTGQQFPLADRAGDYPVTLTRPDDPAYAWFALGSGASLSFDIASQTSLLAKVVASVRQNGYRPRIEQLTAEPEMTLAPTRYSVANVVPWSTSDMARLLELTRSPGTLQQDASTGPQARPLLFDLSNALLATVEAKQAALALHIASSAALMPYMPVLSASLGISDPATSSTRFSDIDACTFATRIEFRIKQLAQTADLAPEQPNANDVVPPGPGNPGSAARPLARFAYEIIGPNPAQTVLLERWLTAMASEGEDLASGLFLLYADANNGASGLTSRADSEFLSFIVQSNLSTETNPPQAPLTDRLAAADPPTGIANTPAEFIKLLWELSTVNSGGSYLFYQLLADGTGLPPELFDESGIATLTLVLTLRRDAAQPKGQRIFNGINALLTTAAIDPQASVVQLRGVNAATTSLTLASDASIAAISNAYAIDIAG
;
A
#
# COMPACT_ATOMS: atom_id res chain seq x y z
N ARG A 1 -22.93 -34.45 -1.41
CA ARG A 1 -22.24 -33.39 -2.17
C ARG A 1 -21.69 -32.30 -1.25
N GLN A 2 -22.51 -31.56 -0.47
CA GLN A 2 -22.02 -30.51 0.44
C GLN A 2 -20.98 -31.00 1.46
N LEU A 3 -21.21 -32.16 2.11
CA LEU A 3 -20.21 -32.74 3.02
C LEU A 3 -18.92 -33.21 2.32
N VAL A 4 -19.02 -33.66 1.07
CA VAL A 4 -17.84 -34.03 0.26
C VAL A 4 -17.07 -32.78 -0.14
N GLN A 5 -17.78 -31.71 -0.51
CA GLN A 5 -17.14 -30.41 -0.75
C GLN A 5 -16.47 -29.90 0.53
N SER A 6 -17.14 -29.96 1.68
CA SER A 6 -16.52 -29.59 2.96
C SER A 6 -15.31 -30.44 3.33
N ALA A 7 -15.26 -31.70 2.89
CA ALA A 7 -14.09 -32.55 3.04
C ALA A 7 -12.95 -32.07 2.13
N ILE A 8 -13.26 -31.75 0.87
CA ILE A 8 -12.31 -31.16 -0.10
C ILE A 8 -11.79 -29.81 0.42
N ASP A 9 -12.67 -28.93 0.87
CA ASP A 9 -12.31 -27.62 1.45
C ASP A 9 -11.39 -27.78 2.67
N GLY A 10 -11.49 -28.91 3.39
CA GLY A 10 -10.60 -29.25 4.50
C GLY A 10 -9.15 -29.55 4.07
N PHE A 11 -8.91 -29.89 2.80
CA PHE A 11 -7.54 -29.96 2.24
C PHE A 11 -7.03 -28.56 1.88
N ASP A 12 -7.90 -27.70 1.35
CA ASP A 12 -7.52 -26.34 0.99
C ASP A 12 -7.26 -25.46 2.21
N ASP A 13 -7.94 -25.73 3.34
CA ASP A 13 -7.90 -24.92 4.56
C ASP A 13 -8.15 -25.79 5.81
N TYR A 14 -7.13 -26.52 6.27
CA TYR A 14 -7.29 -27.44 7.39
C TYR A 14 -7.29 -26.70 8.76
N PRO A 15 -8.31 -26.87 9.63
CA PRO A 15 -8.35 -26.30 10.98
C PRO A 15 -7.40 -27.04 11.92
N TYR A 16 -6.17 -26.58 12.04
CA TYR A 16 -5.15 -27.23 12.87
C TYR A 16 -5.32 -26.91 14.36
N PRO A 17 -5.32 -27.91 15.26
CA PRO A 17 -5.45 -27.68 16.69
C PRO A 17 -4.13 -27.20 17.31
N LEU A 18 -4.08 -25.92 17.73
CA LEU A 18 -2.91 -25.36 18.40
C LEU A 18 -2.78 -25.87 19.85
N THR A 19 -1.53 -26.05 20.29
CA THR A 19 -1.14 -26.31 21.68
C THR A 19 -0.08 -25.30 22.13
N SER A 20 0.21 -25.24 23.43
CA SER A 20 1.25 -24.32 23.94
C SER A 20 2.66 -24.63 23.44
N ALA A 21 2.91 -25.86 22.95
CA ALA A 21 4.18 -26.29 22.38
C ALA A 21 4.22 -26.14 20.84
N THR A 22 3.14 -25.68 20.22
CA THR A 22 3.08 -25.58 18.76
C THR A 22 3.93 -24.39 18.28
N SER A 23 4.83 -24.67 17.34
CA SER A 23 5.59 -23.68 16.57
C SER A 23 5.27 -23.81 15.07
N LEU A 24 5.61 -22.80 14.27
CA LEU A 24 5.47 -22.88 12.81
C LEU A 24 6.28 -24.06 12.25
N GLN A 25 7.50 -24.28 12.77
CA GLN A 25 8.35 -25.39 12.38
C GLN A 25 7.69 -26.75 12.69
N SER A 26 7.08 -26.91 13.87
CA SER A 26 6.40 -28.17 14.23
C SER A 26 5.23 -28.50 13.28
N ILE A 27 4.53 -27.47 12.79
CA ILE A 27 3.43 -27.62 11.82
C ILE A 27 3.99 -28.00 10.45
N LEU A 28 5.07 -27.35 10.02
CA LEU A 28 5.78 -27.69 8.78
C LEU A 28 6.29 -29.13 8.81
N ASP A 29 6.87 -29.56 9.93
CA ASP A 29 7.39 -30.93 10.10
C ASP A 29 6.25 -31.95 10.08
N TRP A 30 5.12 -31.66 10.74
CA TRP A 30 3.92 -32.50 10.69
C TRP A 30 3.41 -32.67 9.26
N ALA A 31 3.18 -31.56 8.55
CA ALA A 31 2.65 -31.61 7.19
C ALA A 31 3.66 -32.30 6.25
N ASN A 32 4.93 -31.92 6.29
CA ASN A 32 5.93 -32.49 5.41
C ASN A 32 6.32 -33.94 5.76
N GLY A 33 6.00 -34.41 6.97
CA GLY A 33 6.07 -35.81 7.35
C GLY A 33 4.99 -36.68 6.71
N LEU A 34 3.82 -36.10 6.37
CA LEU A 34 2.77 -36.80 5.62
C LEU A 34 3.11 -36.88 4.12
N GLN A 35 3.61 -35.78 3.54
CA GLN A 35 4.11 -35.72 2.17
C GLN A 35 5.21 -34.65 2.08
N GLN A 36 6.40 -35.05 1.64
CA GLN A 36 7.54 -34.15 1.55
C GLN A 36 7.22 -32.93 0.66
N GLY A 37 7.44 -31.73 1.20
CA GLY A 37 7.33 -30.46 0.47
C GLY A 37 5.90 -29.96 0.24
N GLN A 38 4.89 -30.56 0.86
CA GLN A 38 3.50 -30.11 0.67
C GLN A 38 3.21 -28.75 1.31
N LEU A 39 3.94 -28.37 2.36
CA LEU A 39 3.73 -27.10 3.07
C LEU A 39 5.03 -26.31 3.19
N LYS A 40 4.94 -25.00 2.93
CA LYS A 40 6.04 -24.03 3.07
C LYS A 40 5.69 -22.97 4.14
N ALA A 41 6.70 -22.34 4.70
CA ALA A 41 6.55 -21.33 5.74
C ALA A 41 5.72 -20.11 5.29
N THR A 42 6.00 -19.57 4.09
CA THR A 42 5.32 -18.37 3.59
C THR A 42 3.80 -18.57 3.44
N PRO A 43 3.28 -19.61 2.74
CA PRO A 43 1.84 -19.84 2.69
C PRO A 43 1.20 -20.08 4.06
N LEU A 44 1.88 -20.80 4.96
CA LEU A 44 1.38 -21.07 6.32
C LEU A 44 1.20 -19.77 7.12
N ALA A 45 2.22 -18.91 7.13
CA ALA A 45 2.14 -17.64 7.83
C ALA A 45 1.15 -16.67 7.15
N GLN A 46 1.10 -16.68 5.81
CA GLN A 46 0.18 -15.84 5.04
C GLN A 46 -1.29 -16.17 5.33
N ALA A 47 -1.64 -17.45 5.48
CA ALA A 47 -2.98 -17.88 5.85
C ALA A 47 -3.40 -17.45 7.28
N ASN A 48 -2.43 -17.11 8.14
CA ASN A 48 -2.65 -16.81 9.55
C ASN A 48 -2.13 -15.43 9.98
N LEU A 49 -2.00 -14.49 9.04
CA LEU A 49 -1.45 -13.15 9.29
C LEU A 49 -2.11 -12.42 10.46
N ASN A 50 -3.43 -12.54 10.57
CA ASN A 50 -4.25 -11.87 11.58
C ASN A 50 -4.50 -12.73 12.83
N TYR A 51 -3.92 -13.93 12.91
CA TYR A 51 -4.11 -14.79 14.08
C TYR A 51 -3.40 -14.18 15.30
N PRO A 52 -4.06 -14.06 16.47
CA PRO A 52 -3.44 -13.43 17.64
C PRO A 52 -2.18 -14.16 18.11
N LEU A 53 -1.11 -13.41 18.32
CA LEU A 53 0.14 -13.89 18.90
C LEU A 53 0.05 -13.93 20.43
N THR A 54 0.86 -14.80 21.04
CA THR A 54 1.03 -14.82 22.50
C THR A 54 1.80 -13.57 22.95
N PRO A 55 1.35 -12.81 23.95
CA PRO A 55 2.04 -11.62 24.42
C PRO A 55 3.31 -11.95 25.21
N GLY A 56 4.30 -11.05 25.17
CA GLY A 56 5.58 -11.15 25.88
C GLY A 56 6.66 -11.98 25.16
N LEU A 57 6.40 -12.44 23.94
CA LEU A 57 7.39 -13.14 23.11
C LEU A 57 8.34 -12.14 22.47
N LYS A 58 9.62 -12.51 22.36
CA LYS A 58 10.62 -11.75 21.61
C LYS A 58 10.73 -12.34 20.22
N LEU A 59 10.31 -11.58 19.21
CA LEU A 59 10.34 -11.99 17.82
C LEU A 59 11.48 -11.28 17.10
N ASP A 60 12.17 -12.03 16.27
CA ASP A 60 13.26 -11.55 15.44
C ASP A 60 12.75 -11.16 14.05
N ILE A 61 12.92 -9.89 13.68
CA ILE A 61 12.55 -9.35 12.38
C ILE A 61 13.82 -8.99 11.61
N ALA A 62 14.07 -9.73 10.54
CA ALA A 62 15.31 -9.64 9.78
C ALA A 62 15.21 -8.76 8.53
N ASN A 63 16.37 -8.27 8.09
CA ASN A 63 16.58 -7.66 6.78
C ASN A 63 15.63 -6.48 6.47
N ILE A 64 15.51 -5.53 7.41
CA ILE A 64 14.72 -4.33 7.18
C ILE A 64 15.51 -3.39 6.26
N ALA A 65 14.99 -3.17 5.06
CA ALA A 65 15.54 -2.16 4.16
C ALA A 65 15.28 -0.75 4.70
N TYR A 66 16.34 0.04 4.82
CA TYR A 66 16.34 1.43 5.29
C TYR A 66 17.06 2.31 4.28
N MET A 67 16.40 3.34 3.77
CA MET A 67 17.03 4.35 2.92
C MET A 67 17.80 5.35 3.78
N VAL A 68 19.11 5.48 3.61
CA VAL A 68 19.92 6.46 4.34
C VAL A 68 19.42 7.88 4.04
N GLN A 69 19.09 8.61 5.09
CA GLN A 69 18.63 10.00 5.06
C GLN A 69 19.81 10.97 5.16
N VAL A 70 19.61 12.21 4.73
CA VAL A 70 20.64 13.25 4.91
C VAL A 70 20.94 13.45 6.39
N GLY A 71 22.23 13.40 6.73
CA GLY A 71 22.71 13.60 8.10
C GLY A 71 22.62 12.37 9.00
N ASP A 72 22.18 11.22 8.50
CA ASP A 72 22.14 10.00 9.27
C ASP A 72 23.53 9.58 9.79
N THR A 73 23.51 8.96 10.97
CA THR A 73 24.66 8.26 11.55
C THR A 73 24.26 6.82 11.85
N LEU A 74 25.23 5.91 11.94
CA LEU A 74 24.97 4.51 12.30
C LEU A 74 24.24 4.41 13.65
N ALA A 75 24.58 5.26 14.62
CA ALA A 75 23.92 5.32 15.92
C ALA A 75 22.46 5.77 15.82
N ALA A 76 22.16 6.79 15.01
CA ALA A 76 20.80 7.29 14.83
C ALA A 76 19.91 6.23 14.14
N ILE A 77 20.43 5.57 13.10
CA ILE A 77 19.72 4.48 12.41
C ILE A 77 19.48 3.31 13.36
N ALA A 78 20.50 2.88 14.12
CA ALA A 78 20.36 1.81 15.09
C ALA A 78 19.29 2.13 16.15
N ALA A 79 19.36 3.32 16.74
CA ALA A 79 18.41 3.78 17.76
C ALA A 79 16.96 3.85 17.25
N ARG A 80 16.75 4.15 15.96
CA ARG A 80 15.43 4.17 15.32
C ARG A 80 14.70 2.82 15.38
N TYR A 81 15.46 1.73 15.38
CA TYR A 81 14.95 0.35 15.39
C TYR A 81 15.19 -0.36 16.74
N ALA A 82 15.62 0.39 17.76
CA ALA A 82 15.78 -0.14 19.10
C ALA A 82 14.42 -0.16 19.84
N ASP A 83 13.99 -1.35 20.28
CA ASP A 83 13.02 -1.56 21.38
C ASP A 83 13.61 -1.06 22.72
N PRO A 84 13.05 -0.01 23.35
CA PRO A 84 13.54 0.51 24.63
C PRO A 84 13.55 -0.51 25.78
N GLN A 85 12.80 -1.61 25.66
CA GLN A 85 12.75 -2.69 26.65
C GLN A 85 13.85 -3.76 26.46
N VAL A 86 14.62 -3.70 25.38
CA VAL A 86 15.66 -4.68 25.04
C VAL A 86 16.98 -3.95 24.74
N PRO A 87 17.94 -3.86 25.68
CA PRO A 87 19.14 -3.03 25.50
C PRO A 87 20.13 -3.46 24.38
N ASP A 88 19.94 -4.63 23.76
CA ASP A 88 20.85 -5.23 22.76
C ASP A 88 20.19 -5.47 21.38
N ASN A 89 19.10 -4.77 21.07
CA ASN A 89 18.52 -4.74 19.72
C ASN A 89 19.35 -3.87 18.77
N SER A 90 19.07 -3.96 17.46
CA SER A 90 19.71 -3.24 16.35
C SER A 90 20.81 -2.24 16.76
N SER A 91 22.08 -2.62 16.57
CA SER A 91 23.23 -1.83 17.00
C SER A 91 24.03 -1.29 15.81
N ALA A 92 24.76 -0.19 16.02
CA ALA A 92 25.65 0.36 14.99
C ALA A 92 26.70 -0.68 14.52
N ALA A 93 27.21 -1.53 15.42
CA ALA A 93 28.08 -2.64 15.07
C ALA A 93 27.39 -3.66 14.15
N ALA A 94 26.13 -4.01 14.44
CA ALA A 94 25.34 -4.90 13.59
C ALA A 94 25.09 -4.28 12.21
N LEU A 95 24.88 -2.96 12.13
CA LEU A 95 24.77 -2.27 10.84
C LEU A 95 26.07 -2.36 10.02
N ILE A 96 27.25 -2.18 10.66
CA ILE A 96 28.54 -2.34 9.99
C ILE A 96 28.70 -3.77 9.45
N LEU A 97 28.43 -4.78 10.28
CA LEU A 97 28.59 -6.19 9.89
C LEU A 97 27.58 -6.63 8.82
N GLY A 98 26.33 -6.19 8.93
CA GLY A 98 25.25 -6.52 8.00
C GLY A 98 25.45 -5.90 6.61
N ASN A 99 26.18 -4.79 6.52
CA ASN A 99 26.44 -4.07 5.28
C ASN A 99 27.92 -4.07 4.89
N GLN A 100 28.70 -4.99 5.43
CA GLN A 100 30.17 -4.94 5.38
C GLN A 100 30.77 -4.85 3.97
N ALA A 101 30.14 -5.50 2.99
CA ALA A 101 30.60 -5.60 1.62
C ALA A 101 30.00 -4.53 0.68
N GLN A 102 29.12 -3.66 1.18
CA GLN A 102 28.41 -2.69 0.35
C GLN A 102 29.33 -1.51 0.00
N SER A 103 29.68 -1.36 -1.28
CA SER A 103 30.67 -0.40 -1.78
C SER A 103 30.12 0.98 -2.16
N ASN A 104 28.79 1.16 -2.15
CA ASN A 104 28.13 2.44 -2.42
C ASN A 104 27.60 3.13 -1.15
N LEU A 105 27.75 2.50 0.02
CA LEU A 105 27.20 3.00 1.28
C LEU A 105 28.08 4.09 1.92
N ILE A 106 29.38 4.11 1.64
CA ILE A 106 30.33 5.03 2.27
C ILE A 106 30.58 6.24 1.36
N VAL A 107 30.46 7.44 1.92
CA VAL A 107 30.79 8.68 1.21
C VAL A 107 32.30 8.77 1.01
N PRO A 108 32.80 9.08 -0.21
CA PRO A 108 34.22 9.30 -0.44
C PRO A 108 34.71 10.62 0.19
N GLY A 109 35.99 10.68 0.55
CA GLY A 109 36.60 11.90 1.11
C GLY A 109 36.39 12.10 2.61
N VAL A 110 35.77 11.14 3.31
CA VAL A 110 35.56 11.19 4.77
C VAL A 110 36.81 10.72 5.49
N LEU A 111 37.34 11.56 6.39
CA LEU A 111 38.48 11.19 7.24
C LEU A 111 38.01 10.35 8.43
N ILE A 112 38.40 9.09 8.46
CA ILE A 112 38.22 8.19 9.60
C ILE A 112 39.49 8.20 10.45
N ALA A 113 39.36 8.47 11.74
CA ALA A 113 40.46 8.44 12.70
C ALA A 113 40.17 7.41 13.81
N LEU A 114 41.06 6.43 13.97
CA LEU A 114 40.96 5.36 14.96
C LEU A 114 42.20 5.36 15.86
N THR A 115 42.05 4.92 17.11
CA THR A 115 43.19 4.64 17.99
C THR A 115 43.38 3.13 18.09
N LEU A 116 44.40 2.61 17.42
CA LEU A 116 44.70 1.17 17.38
C LEU A 116 46.01 0.90 18.10
N ASP A 117 46.00 -0.01 19.07
CA ASP A 117 47.15 -0.34 19.92
C ASP A 117 47.79 0.89 20.61
N GLY A 118 46.97 1.88 20.96
CA GLY A 118 47.41 3.13 21.58
C GLY A 118 48.01 4.16 20.61
N ALA A 119 47.99 3.90 19.30
CA ALA A 119 48.50 4.81 18.27
C ALA A 119 47.35 5.32 17.37
N PRO A 120 47.29 6.63 17.06
CA PRO A 120 46.31 7.15 16.11
C PRO A 120 46.65 6.68 14.68
N ARG A 121 45.64 6.17 13.98
CA ARG A 121 45.70 5.88 12.54
C ARG A 121 44.57 6.63 11.84
N GLN A 122 44.83 7.05 10.61
CA GLN A 122 43.86 7.78 9.81
C GLN A 122 43.74 7.16 8.42
N TYR A 123 42.54 7.19 7.87
CA TYR A 123 42.23 6.77 6.52
C TYR A 123 41.18 7.72 5.93
N THR A 124 41.39 8.19 4.71
CA THR A 124 40.38 8.96 3.99
C THR A 124 39.68 8.03 3.02
N THR A 125 38.36 7.93 3.13
CA THR A 125 37.55 7.03 2.30
C THR A 125 37.67 7.41 0.83
N GLN A 126 37.56 6.41 -0.04
CA GLN A 126 37.64 6.51 -1.48
C GLN A 126 36.32 6.04 -2.12
N ALA A 127 36.09 6.44 -3.37
CA ALA A 127 34.93 5.97 -4.11
C ALA A 127 34.99 4.43 -4.24
N GLY A 128 33.90 3.75 -3.88
CA GLY A 128 33.82 2.29 -3.90
C GLY A 128 34.25 1.61 -2.60
N ASP A 129 34.59 2.35 -1.55
CA ASP A 129 34.91 1.76 -0.25
C ASP A 129 33.72 1.07 0.40
N SER A 130 34.01 -0.03 1.10
CA SER A 130 33.10 -0.75 1.98
C SER A 130 33.70 -0.85 3.38
N PHE A 131 32.91 -1.26 4.39
CA PHE A 131 33.49 -1.48 5.73
C PHE A 131 34.58 -2.56 5.71
N THR A 132 34.49 -3.54 4.81
CA THR A 132 35.56 -4.53 4.59
C THR A 132 36.84 -3.88 4.04
N SER A 133 36.78 -3.01 3.04
CA SER A 133 37.99 -2.34 2.50
C SER A 133 38.59 -1.37 3.52
N ILE A 134 37.76 -0.68 4.29
CA ILE A 134 38.20 0.22 5.36
C ILE A 134 38.91 -0.57 6.47
N ALA A 135 38.37 -1.70 6.91
CA ALA A 135 39.02 -2.56 7.90
C ALA A 135 40.40 -3.04 7.41
N GLN A 136 40.49 -3.42 6.14
CA GLN A 136 41.75 -3.81 5.50
C GLN A 136 42.76 -2.65 5.45
N ALA A 137 42.32 -1.43 5.16
CA ALA A 137 43.18 -0.24 5.16
C ALA A 137 43.78 0.06 6.54
N PHE A 138 43.04 -0.24 7.62
CA PHE A 138 43.53 -0.17 8.99
C PHE A 138 44.31 -1.41 9.46
N ALA A 139 44.38 -2.46 8.64
CA ALA A 139 44.96 -3.76 8.95
C ALA A 139 44.30 -4.46 10.17
N ILE A 140 42.97 -4.38 10.26
CA ILE A 140 42.14 -5.03 11.28
C ILE A 140 41.03 -5.88 10.63
N THR A 141 40.32 -6.70 11.41
CA THR A 141 39.13 -7.40 10.90
C THR A 141 37.92 -6.47 10.92
N VAL A 142 36.89 -6.81 10.13
CA VAL A 142 35.64 -6.04 10.11
C VAL A 142 34.90 -6.12 11.45
N GLU A 143 35.02 -7.21 12.20
CA GLU A 143 34.46 -7.35 13.55
C GLU A 143 35.16 -6.40 14.52
N ARG A 144 36.48 -6.21 14.38
CA ARG A 144 37.20 -5.22 15.17
C ARG A 144 36.79 -3.81 14.78
N LEU A 145 36.68 -3.52 13.49
CA LEU A 145 36.20 -2.22 12.99
C LEU A 145 34.78 -1.92 13.49
N ALA A 146 33.90 -2.91 13.47
CA ALA A 146 32.52 -2.78 13.93
C ALA A 146 32.41 -2.40 15.41
N GLY A 147 33.43 -2.68 16.23
CA GLY A 147 33.50 -2.28 17.63
C GLY A 147 34.01 -0.85 17.88
N GLU A 148 34.46 -0.13 16.84
CA GLU A 148 35.01 1.22 16.96
C GLU A 148 33.88 2.26 17.03
N THR A 149 33.57 2.71 18.25
CA THR A 149 32.43 3.60 18.53
C THR A 149 32.55 4.98 17.91
N THR A 150 33.75 5.40 17.48
CA THR A 150 33.97 6.66 16.75
C THR A 150 33.24 6.68 15.41
N LEU A 151 33.04 5.52 14.78
CA LEU A 151 32.26 5.39 13.53
C LEU A 151 30.76 5.62 13.77
N TYR A 152 30.26 5.33 14.97
CA TYR A 152 28.83 5.27 15.23
C TYR A 152 28.16 6.64 15.08
N THR A 153 28.85 7.71 15.48
CA THR A 153 28.34 9.08 15.46
C THR A 153 28.98 9.95 14.38
N GLN A 154 29.73 9.36 13.44
CA GLN A 154 30.41 10.09 12.37
C GLN A 154 29.39 10.59 11.33
N ALA A 155 29.00 11.85 11.43
CA ALA A 155 28.14 12.50 10.45
C ALA A 155 28.81 12.55 9.06
N GLY A 156 28.01 12.33 8.00
CA GLY A 156 28.49 12.34 6.62
C GLY A 156 29.29 11.09 6.20
N LEU A 157 29.41 10.07 7.07
CA LEU A 157 30.03 8.79 6.70
C LEU A 157 29.17 8.00 5.69
N LEU A 158 27.85 8.02 5.89
CA LEU A 158 26.89 7.25 5.09
C LEU A 158 26.37 8.06 3.91
N SER A 159 26.35 7.43 2.73
CA SER A 159 25.84 8.03 1.50
C SER A 159 24.33 8.07 1.53
N ALA A 160 23.76 9.27 1.40
CA ALA A 160 22.32 9.46 1.37
C ALA A 160 21.69 8.87 0.10
N SER A 161 20.41 8.49 0.18
CA SER A 161 19.66 7.77 -0.86
C SER A 161 20.25 6.42 -1.28
N VAL A 162 21.00 5.78 -0.38
CA VAL A 162 21.45 4.40 -0.52
C VAL A 162 20.66 3.54 0.46
N VAL A 163 20.15 2.38 0.01
CA VAL A 163 19.49 1.43 0.90
C VAL A 163 20.55 0.66 1.69
N LEU A 164 20.43 0.73 3.01
CA LEU A 164 21.16 -0.06 3.99
C LEU A 164 20.21 -1.12 4.57
N THR A 165 20.75 -2.29 4.87
CA THR A 165 20.02 -3.35 5.58
C THR A 165 20.20 -3.20 7.09
N VAL A 166 19.10 -3.11 7.82
CA VAL A 166 19.07 -3.31 9.27
C VAL A 166 18.84 -4.81 9.51
N PRO A 167 19.86 -5.56 9.96
CA PRO A 167 19.86 -7.01 9.83
C PRO A 167 18.92 -7.71 10.81
N ASN A 168 18.75 -7.18 12.02
CA ASN A 168 18.02 -7.82 13.10
C ASN A 168 17.34 -6.77 13.98
N VAL A 169 16.01 -6.89 14.13
CA VAL A 169 15.20 -6.06 15.01
C VAL A 169 14.38 -6.98 15.89
N ILE A 170 14.58 -6.87 17.21
CA ILE A 170 13.80 -7.62 18.18
C ILE A 170 12.56 -6.82 18.57
N VAL A 171 11.39 -7.45 18.45
CA VAL A 171 10.10 -6.90 18.88
C VAL A 171 9.50 -7.75 19.97
N THR A 172 9.03 -7.11 21.04
CA THR A 172 8.27 -7.78 22.10
C THR A 172 6.77 -7.74 21.77
N THR A 173 6.11 -8.90 21.68
CA THR A 173 4.67 -8.97 21.36
C THR A 173 3.81 -8.41 22.50
N ALA A 174 2.81 -7.62 22.15
CA ALA A 174 1.79 -7.10 23.06
C ALA A 174 0.47 -7.85 22.90
N ALA A 175 -0.46 -7.62 23.84
CA ALA A 175 -1.80 -8.20 23.76
C ALA A 175 -2.55 -7.65 22.53
N GLY A 176 -3.02 -8.54 21.66
CA GLY A 176 -3.72 -8.19 20.42
C GLY A 176 -2.83 -8.13 19.18
N ASP A 177 -1.50 -8.34 19.33
CA ASP A 177 -0.61 -8.41 18.19
C ASP A 177 -0.87 -9.64 17.32
N SER A 178 -0.52 -9.49 16.04
CA SER A 178 -0.57 -10.49 14.99
C SER A 178 0.68 -10.34 14.10
N ILE A 179 0.92 -11.29 13.20
CA ILE A 179 2.02 -11.16 12.22
C ILE A 179 1.79 -9.90 11.36
N ALA A 180 0.54 -9.69 10.93
CA ALA A 180 0.13 -8.51 10.16
C ALA A 180 0.46 -7.22 10.91
N SER A 181 0.03 -7.08 12.16
CA SER A 181 0.23 -5.82 12.90
C SER A 181 1.71 -5.50 13.14
N ILE A 182 2.56 -6.51 13.39
CA ILE A 182 4.00 -6.32 13.61
C ILE A 182 4.70 -5.94 12.30
N THR A 183 4.44 -6.68 11.22
CA THR A 183 5.05 -6.40 9.91
C THR A 183 4.59 -5.06 9.35
N GLU A 184 3.32 -4.70 9.55
CA GLU A 184 2.76 -3.39 9.20
C GLU A 184 3.40 -2.27 10.03
N ALA A 185 3.54 -2.43 11.34
CA ALA A 185 4.17 -1.45 12.21
C ALA A 185 5.64 -1.18 11.81
N LEU A 186 6.38 -2.24 11.49
CA LEU A 186 7.77 -2.14 11.04
C LEU A 186 7.94 -1.78 9.56
N ARG A 187 6.86 -1.77 8.77
CA ARG A 187 6.87 -1.50 7.33
C ARG A 187 7.71 -2.52 6.55
N VAL A 188 7.60 -3.81 6.87
CA VAL A 188 8.41 -4.89 6.28
C VAL A 188 7.55 -5.97 5.61
N PRO A 189 8.09 -6.69 4.60
CA PRO A 189 7.40 -7.84 4.05
C PRO A 189 7.32 -9.01 5.05
N LEU A 190 6.40 -9.95 4.80
CA LEU A 190 6.25 -11.18 5.60
C LEU A 190 7.57 -11.96 5.74
N ASP A 191 8.42 -11.98 4.72
CA ASP A 191 9.69 -12.72 4.76
C ASP A 191 10.64 -12.21 5.85
N SER A 192 10.56 -10.93 6.24
CA SER A 192 11.32 -10.40 7.38
C SER A 192 10.92 -11.05 8.71
N PHE A 193 9.70 -11.55 8.83
CA PHE A 193 9.22 -12.28 10.01
C PHE A 193 9.62 -13.77 10.01
N LEU A 194 9.88 -14.37 8.84
CA LEU A 194 10.12 -15.81 8.68
C LEU A 194 11.58 -16.20 9.00
N THR A 195 12.11 -15.70 10.12
CA THR A 195 13.45 -16.04 10.61
C THR A 195 13.48 -17.44 11.21
N ALA A 196 14.67 -18.07 11.20
CA ALA A 196 14.83 -19.38 11.82
C ALA A 196 14.43 -19.38 13.31
N ALA A 197 14.70 -18.29 14.03
CA ALA A 197 14.31 -18.11 15.42
C ALA A 197 12.78 -18.08 15.59
N ASN A 198 12.06 -17.33 14.75
CA ASN A 198 10.60 -17.26 14.83
C ASN A 198 9.93 -18.57 14.41
N LEU A 199 10.49 -19.31 13.45
CA LEU A 199 9.92 -20.58 13.01
C LEU A 199 9.90 -21.62 14.13
N VAL A 200 10.96 -21.69 14.94
CA VAL A 200 11.06 -22.64 16.06
C VAL A 200 10.42 -22.14 17.35
N GLN A 201 9.94 -20.90 17.40
CA GLN A 201 9.33 -20.31 18.60
C GLN A 201 8.06 -21.07 19.00
N GLU A 202 8.12 -21.82 20.10
CA GLU A 202 6.96 -22.48 20.69
C GLU A 202 5.97 -21.47 21.27
N GLY A 203 4.69 -21.79 21.18
CA GLY A 203 3.62 -20.97 21.74
C GLY A 203 3.45 -19.63 21.02
N LEU A 204 3.92 -19.51 19.77
CA LEU A 204 3.88 -18.27 18.99
C LEU A 204 2.46 -17.68 18.89
N PHE A 205 1.47 -18.54 18.65
CA PHE A 205 0.07 -18.18 18.51
C PHE A 205 -0.71 -18.46 19.80
N LYS A 206 -1.68 -17.59 20.10
CA LYS A 206 -2.57 -17.77 21.26
C LYS A 206 -3.41 -19.04 21.09
N VAL A 207 -3.39 -19.93 22.07
CA VAL A 207 -4.30 -21.10 22.09
C VAL A 207 -5.71 -20.65 22.49
N ASP A 208 -6.64 -20.66 21.53
CA ASP A 208 -8.04 -20.29 21.75
C ASP A 208 -8.97 -21.21 20.94
N ALA A 209 -9.78 -22.02 21.63
CA ALA A 209 -10.66 -23.00 21.00
C ALA A 209 -11.81 -22.37 20.19
N SER A 210 -12.03 -21.06 20.31
CA SER A 210 -13.00 -20.33 19.48
C SER A 210 -12.42 -19.83 18.16
N LEU A 211 -11.09 -19.85 18.01
CA LEU A 211 -10.37 -19.39 16.83
C LEU A 211 -9.88 -20.58 16.01
N ARG A 212 -9.84 -20.40 14.69
CA ARG A 212 -9.36 -21.43 13.75
C ARG A 212 -8.00 -21.03 13.19
N PHE A 213 -7.02 -21.90 13.38
CA PHE A 213 -5.71 -21.78 12.74
C PHE A 213 -5.73 -22.59 11.44
N ALA A 214 -5.42 -21.94 10.32
CA ALA A 214 -5.55 -22.49 8.98
C ALA A 214 -4.24 -23.13 8.50
N ILE A 215 -4.29 -24.33 7.95
CA ILE A 215 -3.18 -24.88 7.15
C ILE A 215 -3.63 -24.98 5.70
N PRO A 216 -3.03 -24.17 4.80
CA PRO A 216 -3.50 -24.11 3.43
C PRO A 216 -2.95 -25.25 2.55
N ALA A 217 -3.73 -25.62 1.53
CA ALA A 217 -3.30 -26.40 0.36
C ALA A 217 -2.59 -27.73 0.67
N LEU A 218 -3.12 -28.51 1.60
CA LEU A 218 -2.66 -29.86 1.85
C LEU A 218 -3.02 -30.79 0.69
N VAL A 219 -2.09 -31.66 0.32
CA VAL A 219 -2.35 -32.73 -0.67
C VAL A 219 -2.74 -34.02 0.04
N VAL A 220 -2.20 -34.24 1.24
CA VAL A 220 -2.45 -35.42 2.07
C VAL A 220 -2.88 -34.98 3.46
N LEU A 221 -4.01 -35.53 3.93
CA LEU A 221 -4.54 -35.32 5.27
C LEU A 221 -4.83 -36.68 5.93
N PRO A 222 -4.57 -36.85 7.25
CA PRO A 222 -5.00 -38.03 7.99
C PRO A 222 -6.52 -38.19 8.01
N GLU A 223 -7.00 -39.44 7.94
CA GLU A 223 -8.44 -39.76 7.90
C GLU A 223 -9.19 -39.23 9.15
N ASP A 224 -8.58 -39.34 10.33
CA ASP A 224 -9.14 -38.88 11.59
C ASP A 224 -9.23 -37.34 11.68
N GLY A 225 -8.35 -36.63 10.97
CA GLY A 225 -8.39 -35.17 10.84
C GLY A 225 -9.54 -34.67 9.96
N LEU A 226 -9.94 -35.45 8.94
CA LEU A 226 -10.93 -35.02 7.95
C LEU A 226 -12.33 -34.80 8.57
N TRP A 227 -12.76 -35.71 9.45
CA TRP A 227 -14.06 -35.55 10.11
C TRP A 227 -14.07 -34.36 11.09
N GLN A 228 -12.96 -34.14 11.81
CA GLN A 228 -12.82 -32.98 12.68
C GLN A 228 -12.84 -31.67 11.87
N ALA A 229 -12.23 -31.64 10.69
CA ALA A 229 -12.30 -30.50 9.79
C ALA A 229 -13.73 -30.17 9.35
N ILE A 230 -14.52 -31.19 8.97
CA ILE A 230 -15.94 -31.03 8.61
C ILE A 230 -16.76 -30.49 9.78
N LEU A 231 -16.50 -30.95 11.00
CA LEU A 231 -17.18 -30.48 12.20
C LEU A 231 -16.82 -29.03 12.53
N ALA A 232 -15.54 -28.68 12.47
CA ALA A 232 -15.04 -27.34 12.77
C ALA A 232 -15.57 -26.27 11.79
N ALA A 233 -15.81 -26.63 10.53
CA ALA A 233 -16.40 -25.73 9.54
C ALA A 233 -17.90 -25.44 9.75
N GLY A 234 -18.58 -26.17 10.64
CA GLY A 234 -20.03 -26.03 10.86
C GLY A 234 -20.90 -26.48 9.67
N ASN A 235 -20.29 -26.98 8.60
CA ASN A 235 -20.94 -27.38 7.35
C ASN A 235 -21.90 -28.55 7.53
N LEU A 236 -21.67 -29.41 8.53
CA LEU A 236 -22.62 -30.47 8.90
C LEU A 236 -23.95 -29.87 9.36
N GLY A 237 -23.91 -28.84 10.22
CA GLY A 237 -25.09 -28.13 10.70
C GLY A 237 -25.82 -27.41 9.55
N GLN A 238 -25.08 -26.76 8.65
CA GLN A 238 -25.66 -26.09 7.48
C GLN A 238 -26.29 -27.07 6.49
N THR A 239 -25.62 -28.20 6.22
CA THR A 239 -26.15 -29.26 5.36
C THR A 239 -27.41 -29.86 5.97
N ALA A 240 -27.39 -30.14 7.28
CA ALA A 240 -28.58 -30.60 8.00
C ALA A 240 -29.71 -29.58 7.94
N GLY A 241 -29.41 -28.28 8.09
CA GLY A 241 -30.38 -27.19 7.93
C GLY A 241 -30.94 -27.08 6.51
N THR A 242 -30.11 -27.29 5.49
CA THR A 242 -30.53 -27.26 4.08
C THR A 242 -31.40 -28.47 3.73
N ALA A 243 -31.00 -29.66 4.17
CA ALA A 243 -31.79 -30.88 4.05
C ALA A 243 -33.14 -30.73 4.77
N ALA A 244 -33.15 -30.19 5.99
CA ALA A 244 -34.37 -29.85 6.70
C ALA A 244 -35.21 -28.86 5.87
N ARG A 245 -34.68 -27.71 5.44
CA ARG A 245 -35.43 -26.74 4.61
C ARG A 245 -36.00 -27.38 3.34
N TYR A 246 -35.27 -28.26 2.66
CA TYR A 246 -35.77 -28.99 1.49
C TYR A 246 -36.90 -29.96 1.83
N MET A 247 -36.75 -30.74 2.91
CA MET A 247 -37.83 -31.61 3.41
C MET A 247 -39.08 -30.83 3.83
N LEU A 248 -38.91 -29.56 4.19
CA LEU A 248 -39.97 -28.63 4.60
C LEU A 248 -40.48 -27.74 3.45
N HIS A 249 -39.79 -27.76 2.31
CA HIS A 249 -40.11 -26.94 1.15
C HIS A 249 -41.35 -27.51 0.47
N GLY A 250 -42.42 -26.71 0.40
CA GLY A 250 -43.70 -27.12 -0.21
C GLY A 250 -44.80 -27.47 0.79
N MET A 251 -44.56 -27.35 2.09
CA MET A 251 -45.64 -27.40 3.08
C MET A 251 -46.50 -26.13 2.94
N ARG A 252 -47.69 -26.27 2.33
CA ARG A 252 -48.71 -25.22 2.21
C ARG A 252 -49.85 -25.47 3.19
N LEU A 253 -50.50 -24.40 3.63
CA LEU A 253 -51.83 -24.52 4.26
C LEU A 253 -52.79 -25.24 3.29
N PRO A 254 -53.71 -26.09 3.78
CA PRO A 254 -54.77 -26.63 2.95
C PRO A 254 -55.56 -25.47 2.32
N VAL A 255 -55.56 -25.35 0.99
CA VAL A 255 -56.29 -24.28 0.30
C VAL A 255 -57.73 -24.75 0.10
N ALA A 256 -58.61 -24.46 1.06
CA ALA A 256 -60.04 -24.66 0.93
C ALA A 256 -60.81 -23.35 1.25
N PRO A 257 -61.91 -23.03 0.53
CA PRO A 257 -62.79 -21.92 0.89
C PRO A 257 -63.37 -22.12 2.31
N GLY A 258 -63.28 -21.12 3.18
CA GLY A 258 -63.71 -21.22 4.57
C GLY A 258 -62.60 -21.61 5.54
N LEU A 259 -61.38 -21.10 5.34
CA LEU A 259 -60.23 -21.32 6.21
C LEU A 259 -60.46 -20.66 7.57
N SER A 260 -61.15 -21.36 8.47
CA SER A 260 -61.23 -20.99 9.88
C SER A 260 -59.98 -21.51 10.59
N ILE A 261 -59.21 -20.59 11.17
CA ILE A 261 -58.09 -20.93 12.04
C ILE A 261 -58.69 -21.66 13.25
N PRO A 262 -58.35 -22.94 13.50
CA PRO A 262 -58.89 -23.66 14.64
C PRO A 262 -58.47 -22.95 15.92
N SER A 263 -59.41 -22.73 16.84
CA SER A 263 -59.16 -22.05 18.11
C SER A 263 -58.29 -22.86 19.09
N SER A 264 -57.97 -24.11 18.75
CA SER A 264 -57.13 -25.01 19.56
C SER A 264 -56.19 -25.85 18.67
N GLY A 265 -55.02 -26.22 19.21
CA GLY A 265 -54.04 -27.08 18.54
C GLY A 265 -52.87 -26.35 17.84
N PHE A 266 -52.84 -25.02 17.89
CA PHE A 266 -51.72 -24.22 17.39
C PHE A 266 -50.68 -23.93 18.47
N LEU A 267 -49.40 -24.01 18.09
CA LEU A 267 -48.24 -23.67 18.93
C LEU A 267 -48.11 -22.17 19.25
N TYR A 268 -49.12 -21.33 19.01
CA TYR A 268 -49.11 -19.88 19.24
C TYR A 268 -50.41 -19.44 19.94
N GLY A 269 -50.57 -19.83 21.20
CA GLY A 269 -51.75 -19.50 22.01
C GLY A 269 -51.71 -20.11 23.42
N ALA A 270 -52.75 -19.86 24.22
CA ALA A 270 -52.87 -20.45 25.55
C ALA A 270 -52.80 -22.00 25.47
N PRO A 271 -52.10 -22.67 26.40
CA PRO A 271 -51.57 -22.16 27.68
C PRO A 271 -50.17 -21.53 27.62
N HIS A 272 -49.53 -21.44 26.45
CA HIS A 272 -48.10 -21.10 26.35
C HIS A 272 -47.80 -19.60 26.28
N TRP A 273 -48.82 -18.78 25.97
CA TRP A 273 -48.82 -17.31 26.05
C TRP A 273 -50.11 -16.82 26.72
N ALA A 274 -50.00 -15.82 27.61
CA ALA A 274 -51.09 -15.37 28.48
C ALA A 274 -52.22 -14.60 27.77
N THR A 275 -51.99 -14.08 26.56
CA THR A 275 -52.99 -13.42 25.70
C THR A 275 -52.78 -13.82 24.25
N ALA A 276 -53.86 -14.12 23.53
CA ALA A 276 -53.83 -14.33 22.09
C ALA A 276 -53.61 -12.96 21.40
N GLN A 277 -52.35 -12.60 21.13
CA GLN A 277 -52.03 -11.35 20.44
C GLN A 277 -52.25 -11.46 18.93
N SER A 278 -52.89 -10.44 18.35
CA SER A 278 -53.12 -10.27 16.90
C SER A 278 -51.88 -9.83 16.11
N ALA A 279 -50.80 -9.43 16.79
CA ALA A 279 -49.57 -8.91 16.17
C ALA A 279 -48.75 -9.96 15.39
N TYR A 280 -49.13 -11.23 15.48
CA TYR A 280 -48.46 -12.33 14.78
C TYR A 280 -49.10 -12.67 13.43
N GLY A 281 -50.00 -11.83 12.91
CA GLY A 281 -50.70 -12.05 11.63
C GLY A 281 -49.78 -12.42 10.47
N VAL A 282 -48.57 -11.85 10.40
CA VAL A 282 -47.57 -12.24 9.38
C VAL A 282 -47.03 -13.65 9.61
N TYR A 283 -46.70 -14.04 10.85
CA TYR A 283 -46.31 -15.44 11.19
C TYR A 283 -47.49 -16.43 11.09
N GLN A 284 -48.72 -15.96 11.25
CA GLN A 284 -49.94 -16.76 11.05
C GLN A 284 -50.24 -16.98 9.56
N LEU A 285 -49.89 -16.01 8.70
CA LEU A 285 -50.00 -16.10 7.24
C LEU A 285 -48.80 -16.83 6.60
N THR A 286 -47.61 -16.73 7.18
CA THR A 286 -46.37 -17.36 6.67
C THR A 286 -45.97 -18.64 7.42
N GLY A 287 -46.68 -18.99 8.49
CA GLY A 287 -46.35 -20.05 9.43
C GLY A 287 -46.32 -21.42 8.78
N GLN A 288 -45.12 -21.88 8.41
CA GLN A 288 -44.86 -23.25 8.00
C GLN A 288 -45.23 -24.19 9.16
N GLN A 289 -46.25 -25.02 8.96
CA GLN A 289 -46.60 -26.09 9.89
C GLN A 289 -45.90 -27.37 9.48
N PHE A 290 -45.42 -28.12 10.46
CA PHE A 290 -44.82 -29.44 10.29
C PHE A 290 -45.88 -30.47 10.68
N PRO A 291 -46.44 -31.27 9.77
CA PRO A 291 -47.09 -32.51 10.16
C PRO A 291 -45.99 -33.40 10.76
N LEU A 292 -46.01 -33.54 12.09
CA LEU A 292 -45.08 -34.42 12.79
C LEU A 292 -45.63 -35.84 12.74
N ALA A 293 -45.10 -36.67 11.85
CA ALA A 293 -45.41 -38.09 11.84
C ALA A 293 -44.88 -38.73 13.13
N ASP A 294 -45.70 -39.50 13.85
CA ASP A 294 -45.23 -40.35 14.93
C ASP A 294 -44.39 -41.48 14.31
N ARG A 295 -43.08 -41.52 14.60
CA ARG A 295 -42.20 -42.59 14.13
C ARG A 295 -42.35 -43.81 15.03
N ALA A 296 -42.78 -44.94 14.48
CA ALA A 296 -42.72 -46.25 15.11
C ALA A 296 -41.92 -47.22 14.22
N GLY A 297 -40.88 -47.84 14.77
CA GLY A 297 -40.08 -48.89 14.12
C GLY A 297 -38.74 -48.45 13.47
N ASP A 298 -38.03 -49.46 12.96
CA ASP A 298 -36.71 -49.34 12.32
C ASP A 298 -36.84 -48.66 10.96
N TYR A 299 -35.86 -47.82 10.60
CA TYR A 299 -35.81 -47.14 9.30
C TYR A 299 -34.43 -47.38 8.68
N PRO A 300 -34.21 -48.57 8.11
CA PRO A 300 -32.90 -48.94 7.58
C PRO A 300 -32.57 -48.07 6.37
N VAL A 301 -31.48 -47.34 6.47
CA VAL A 301 -30.84 -46.70 5.32
C VAL A 301 -29.81 -47.68 4.78
N THR A 302 -29.99 -48.06 3.52
CA THR A 302 -29.08 -48.94 2.81
C THR A 302 -28.29 -48.13 1.79
N LEU A 303 -26.97 -48.15 1.92
CA LEU A 303 -26.05 -47.67 0.91
C LEU A 303 -25.60 -48.87 0.09
N THR A 304 -25.77 -48.80 -1.23
CA THR A 304 -25.33 -49.87 -2.15
C THR A 304 -24.45 -49.26 -3.23
N ARG A 305 -23.28 -49.86 -3.45
CA ARG A 305 -22.37 -49.50 -4.53
C ARG A 305 -22.81 -50.22 -5.82
N PRO A 306 -22.71 -49.59 -7.00
CA PRO A 306 -22.92 -50.28 -8.26
C PRO A 306 -22.01 -51.52 -8.37
N ASP A 307 -22.59 -52.63 -8.86
CA ASP A 307 -21.86 -53.88 -9.09
C ASP A 307 -21.08 -53.79 -10.40
N ASP A 308 -20.06 -52.93 -10.40
CA ASP A 308 -19.19 -52.61 -11.53
C ASP A 308 -17.72 -52.61 -11.05
N PRO A 309 -16.81 -53.31 -11.76
CA PRO A 309 -15.38 -53.38 -11.43
C PRO A 309 -14.71 -52.01 -11.25
N ALA A 310 -15.17 -50.96 -11.93
CA ALA A 310 -14.63 -49.61 -11.82
C ALA A 310 -14.75 -49.03 -10.41
N TYR A 311 -15.66 -49.55 -9.58
CA TYR A 311 -15.86 -49.11 -8.21
C TYR A 311 -15.33 -50.10 -7.17
N ALA A 312 -14.67 -51.20 -7.58
CA ALA A 312 -14.18 -52.26 -6.70
C ALA A 312 -13.11 -51.83 -5.69
N TRP A 313 -12.60 -50.60 -5.81
CA TRP A 313 -11.56 -50.03 -4.96
C TRP A 313 -12.03 -49.69 -3.53
N PHE A 314 -13.33 -49.73 -3.23
CA PHE A 314 -13.85 -49.56 -1.87
C PHE A 314 -15.02 -50.50 -1.52
N ALA A 315 -15.16 -50.81 -0.23
CA ALA A 315 -16.22 -51.65 0.33
C ALA A 315 -17.18 -50.82 1.22
N LEU A 316 -18.45 -51.20 1.23
CA LEU A 316 -19.46 -50.69 2.16
C LEU A 316 -19.71 -51.78 3.20
N GLY A 317 -19.15 -51.62 4.40
CA GLY A 317 -19.10 -52.69 5.40
C GLY A 317 -18.16 -53.82 4.97
N SER A 318 -18.66 -55.06 4.93
CA SER A 318 -17.90 -56.23 4.45
C SER A 318 -18.16 -56.58 2.97
N GLY A 319 -18.90 -55.76 2.23
CA GLY A 319 -19.29 -56.06 0.85
C GLY A 319 -19.67 -54.83 0.02
N ALA A 320 -20.62 -55.02 -0.91
CA ALA A 320 -21.10 -53.96 -1.80
C ALA A 320 -22.26 -53.12 -1.20
N SER A 321 -22.75 -53.48 -0.02
CA SER A 321 -23.88 -52.81 0.62
C SER A 321 -23.72 -52.74 2.13
N LEU A 322 -24.12 -51.61 2.71
CA LEU A 322 -24.15 -51.37 4.15
C LEU A 322 -25.55 -50.87 4.53
N SER A 323 -26.19 -51.53 5.48
CA SER A 323 -27.47 -51.10 6.05
C SER A 323 -27.28 -50.72 7.51
N PHE A 324 -27.86 -49.59 7.91
CA PHE A 324 -27.87 -49.14 9.30
C PHE A 324 -29.18 -48.42 9.60
N ASP A 325 -29.62 -48.45 10.87
CA ASP A 325 -30.79 -47.70 11.32
C ASP A 325 -30.36 -46.32 11.86
N ILE A 326 -31.13 -45.30 11.51
CA ILE A 326 -30.97 -43.92 11.97
C ILE A 326 -31.78 -43.62 13.24
N ALA A 327 -32.08 -44.64 14.05
CA ALA A 327 -32.89 -44.52 15.27
C ALA A 327 -32.33 -43.46 16.23
N SER A 328 -31.01 -43.46 16.47
CA SER A 328 -30.37 -42.49 17.38
C SER A 328 -30.55 -41.04 16.90
N GLN A 329 -30.44 -40.77 15.60
CA GLN A 329 -30.62 -39.44 15.00
C GLN A 329 -32.09 -39.01 15.02
N THR A 330 -33.04 -39.91 14.75
CA THR A 330 -34.46 -39.56 14.82
C THR A 330 -35.02 -39.48 16.23
N SER A 331 -34.35 -40.06 17.24
CA SER A 331 -34.72 -39.87 18.64
C SER A 331 -34.58 -38.40 19.07
N LEU A 332 -33.68 -37.63 18.43
CA LEU A 332 -33.56 -36.19 18.63
C LEU A 332 -34.80 -35.44 18.11
N LEU A 333 -35.38 -35.86 16.98
CA LEU A 333 -36.64 -35.31 16.49
C LEU A 333 -37.75 -35.52 17.53
N ALA A 334 -37.87 -36.73 18.10
CA ALA A 334 -38.85 -37.00 19.15
C ALA A 334 -38.63 -36.12 20.41
N LYS A 335 -37.38 -35.89 20.81
CA LYS A 335 -37.03 -34.98 21.93
C LYS A 335 -37.34 -33.51 21.64
N VAL A 336 -37.01 -33.02 20.43
CA VAL A 336 -37.31 -31.66 19.98
C VAL A 336 -38.82 -31.45 19.91
N VAL A 337 -39.56 -32.41 19.34
CA VAL A 337 -41.03 -32.40 19.26
C VAL A 337 -41.66 -32.38 20.65
N ALA A 338 -41.20 -33.23 21.57
CA ALA A 338 -41.68 -33.25 22.94
C ALA A 338 -41.41 -31.90 23.65
N SER A 339 -40.21 -31.34 23.49
CA SER A 339 -39.84 -30.04 24.07
C SER A 339 -40.68 -28.90 23.50
N VAL A 340 -40.90 -28.85 22.18
CA VAL A 340 -41.72 -27.81 21.53
C VAL A 340 -43.19 -27.95 21.93
N ARG A 341 -43.74 -29.17 22.00
CA ARG A 341 -45.11 -29.42 22.48
C ARG A 341 -45.29 -29.03 23.96
N GLN A 342 -44.25 -29.18 24.77
CA GLN A 342 -44.29 -28.84 26.19
C GLN A 342 -44.10 -27.33 26.45
N ASN A 343 -43.22 -26.67 25.70
CA ASN A 343 -42.74 -25.29 26.00
C ASN A 343 -43.23 -24.21 25.02
N GLY A 344 -43.75 -24.57 23.84
CA GLY A 344 -44.08 -23.64 22.75
C GLY A 344 -42.85 -23.12 21.97
N TYR A 345 -43.05 -22.55 20.79
CA TYR A 345 -41.98 -21.96 19.96
C TYR A 345 -41.90 -20.43 20.12
N ARG A 346 -40.80 -19.91 20.67
CA ARG A 346 -40.62 -18.47 21.01
C ARG A 346 -39.51 -17.82 20.17
N PRO A 347 -39.77 -17.36 18.93
CA PRO A 347 -38.75 -16.68 18.14
C PRO A 347 -38.39 -15.34 18.80
N ARG A 348 -37.09 -15.02 18.85
CA ARG A 348 -36.60 -13.74 19.35
C ARG A 348 -36.70 -12.71 18.23
N ILE A 349 -37.79 -11.94 18.20
CA ILE A 349 -37.93 -10.79 17.31
C ILE A 349 -37.29 -9.59 18.02
N GLU A 350 -36.14 -9.14 17.53
CA GLU A 350 -35.39 -8.05 18.16
C GLU A 350 -35.98 -6.67 17.81
N GLN A 351 -36.41 -6.45 16.56
CA GLN A 351 -37.11 -5.22 16.15
C GLN A 351 -37.85 -5.38 14.80
N LEU A 352 -38.91 -4.59 14.59
CA LEU A 352 -39.54 -4.33 13.29
C LEU A 352 -39.47 -2.82 13.05
N THR A 353 -38.83 -2.39 11.96
CA THR A 353 -38.67 -0.96 11.59
C THR A 353 -38.99 -0.72 10.12
N ALA A 354 -39.42 0.51 9.80
CA ALA A 354 -39.62 0.97 8.44
C ALA A 354 -38.27 1.29 7.77
N GLU A 355 -38.14 0.97 6.48
CA GLU A 355 -36.96 1.29 5.66
C GLU A 355 -36.93 2.80 5.35
N PRO A 356 -35.76 3.47 5.32
CA PRO A 356 -35.68 4.90 5.05
C PRO A 356 -36.11 5.26 3.62
N GLU A 357 -36.76 6.41 3.46
CA GLU A 357 -37.25 6.92 2.17
C GLU A 357 -36.13 7.25 1.15
N MET A 358 -34.90 7.44 1.64
CA MET A 358 -33.72 7.73 0.82
C MET A 358 -32.48 7.08 1.43
N THR A 359 -31.64 6.50 0.57
CA THR A 359 -30.30 6.03 0.93
C THR A 359 -29.24 6.89 0.26
N LEU A 360 -28.41 7.56 1.05
CA LEU A 360 -27.25 8.31 0.57
C LEU A 360 -25.99 7.45 0.69
N ALA A 361 -25.32 7.22 -0.43
CA ALA A 361 -24.03 6.52 -0.47
C ALA A 361 -22.97 7.42 -1.13
N PRO A 362 -21.77 7.52 -0.57
CA PRO A 362 -20.70 8.30 -1.19
C PRO A 362 -20.20 7.59 -2.45
N THR A 363 -19.89 8.35 -3.49
CA THR A 363 -19.19 7.85 -4.67
C THR A 363 -17.81 7.32 -4.29
N ARG A 364 -17.40 6.23 -4.93
CA ARG A 364 -16.13 5.57 -4.70
C ARG A 364 -15.40 5.38 -6.01
N TYR A 365 -14.09 5.61 -5.98
CA TYR A 365 -13.20 5.43 -7.12
C TYR A 365 -12.04 4.56 -6.68
N SER A 366 -11.70 3.56 -7.49
CA SER A 366 -10.43 2.86 -7.33
C SER A 366 -9.27 3.79 -7.72
N VAL A 367 -8.09 3.49 -7.18
CA VAL A 367 -6.82 3.99 -7.72
C VAL A 367 -6.17 2.89 -8.57
N ALA A 368 -5.31 3.30 -9.49
CA ALA A 368 -4.52 2.42 -10.35
C ALA A 368 -3.04 2.53 -10.00
N ASN A 369 -2.21 1.64 -10.56
CA ASN A 369 -0.74 1.65 -10.56
C ASN A 369 -0.08 2.23 -9.30
N VAL A 370 0.48 1.36 -8.47
CA VAL A 370 1.30 1.80 -7.35
C VAL A 370 2.76 1.90 -7.77
N VAL A 371 3.41 3.02 -7.45
CA VAL A 371 4.84 3.24 -7.64
C VAL A 371 5.49 3.56 -6.30
N PRO A 372 6.43 2.71 -5.82
CA PRO A 372 7.23 3.03 -4.65
C PRO A 372 8.05 4.29 -4.88
N TRP A 373 8.10 5.18 -3.89
CA TRP A 373 8.96 6.36 -3.90
C TRP A 373 9.92 6.33 -2.71
N SER A 374 11.21 6.31 -3.02
CA SER A 374 12.28 6.45 -2.06
C SER A 374 12.90 7.86 -2.05
N THR A 375 13.30 8.33 -0.89
CA THR A 375 13.90 9.66 -0.74
C THR A 375 14.89 9.67 0.43
N SER A 376 15.91 10.52 0.35
CA SER A 376 16.80 10.89 1.46
C SER A 376 16.26 12.00 2.36
N ASP A 377 15.07 12.55 2.04
CA ASP A 377 14.33 13.51 2.85
C ASP A 377 12.90 13.02 3.15
N MET A 378 12.81 11.96 3.94
CA MET A 378 11.53 11.40 4.40
C MET A 378 10.77 12.38 5.28
N ALA A 379 11.48 13.25 6.01
CA ALA A 379 10.88 14.25 6.88
C ALA A 379 9.98 15.20 6.09
N ARG A 380 10.43 15.65 4.91
CA ARG A 380 9.64 16.48 4.01
C ARG A 380 8.38 15.78 3.51
N LEU A 381 8.46 14.50 3.11
CA LEU A 381 7.27 13.77 2.66
C LEU A 381 6.28 13.54 3.80
N LEU A 382 6.75 13.22 5.00
CA LEU A 382 5.91 13.09 6.20
C LEU A 382 5.22 14.41 6.56
N GLU A 383 5.86 15.56 6.33
CA GLU A 383 5.26 16.88 6.50
C GLU A 383 4.12 17.10 5.50
N LEU A 384 4.36 16.80 4.22
CA LEU A 384 3.38 17.03 3.15
C LEU A 384 2.15 16.13 3.22
N THR A 385 2.31 14.89 3.68
CA THR A 385 1.19 13.94 3.80
C THR A 385 0.47 14.03 5.14
N ARG A 386 0.99 14.77 6.12
CA ARG A 386 0.41 14.90 7.46
C ARG A 386 -1.03 15.41 7.41
N SER A 387 -1.88 14.86 8.28
CA SER A 387 -3.23 15.37 8.47
C SER A 387 -3.21 16.77 9.11
N PRO A 388 -3.91 17.77 8.56
CA PRO A 388 -3.96 19.11 9.13
C PRO A 388 -4.37 19.12 10.60
N GLY A 389 -3.69 19.92 11.42
CA GLY A 389 -3.99 20.07 12.86
C GLY A 389 -3.36 18.99 13.76
N THR A 390 -2.62 18.03 13.22
CA THR A 390 -1.83 17.08 14.02
C THR A 390 -0.44 17.63 14.33
N LEU A 391 0.05 17.40 15.55
CA LEU A 391 1.40 17.80 15.96
C LEU A 391 2.46 17.04 15.17
N GLN A 392 3.58 17.70 14.89
CA GLN A 392 4.73 17.09 14.24
C GLN A 392 5.34 16.02 15.17
N GLN A 393 5.12 14.75 14.82
CA GLN A 393 5.96 13.68 15.33
C GLN A 393 7.32 13.78 14.66
N ASP A 394 8.38 13.57 15.42
CA ASP A 394 9.75 13.61 14.93
C ASP A 394 9.94 12.48 13.91
N ALA A 395 10.40 12.79 12.70
CA ALA A 395 10.60 11.80 11.63
C ALA A 395 11.63 10.72 12.02
N SER A 396 12.40 10.95 13.09
CA SER A 396 13.32 10.00 13.71
C SER A 396 12.65 8.97 14.63
N THR A 397 11.38 9.17 15.01
CA THR A 397 10.65 8.28 15.94
C THR A 397 9.91 7.16 15.18
N GLY A 398 10.46 5.95 15.25
CA GLY A 398 9.84 4.73 14.71
C GLY A 398 10.32 4.33 13.30
N PRO A 399 9.89 3.16 12.80
CA PRO A 399 10.34 2.59 11.52
C PRO A 399 10.18 3.55 10.34
N GLN A 400 11.12 3.53 9.40
CA GLN A 400 11.06 4.43 8.24
C GLN A 400 9.83 4.16 7.37
N ALA A 401 9.10 5.23 7.04
CA ALA A 401 7.96 5.15 6.14
C ALA A 401 8.38 4.75 4.72
N ARG A 402 7.45 4.14 3.98
CA ARG A 402 7.64 3.74 2.58
C ARG A 402 6.60 4.47 1.71
N PRO A 403 6.93 5.65 1.17
CA PRO A 403 6.01 6.44 0.37
C PRO A 403 5.55 5.68 -0.87
N LEU A 404 4.27 5.83 -1.19
CA LEU A 404 3.66 5.26 -2.38
C LEU A 404 2.96 6.36 -3.18
N LEU A 405 3.15 6.33 -4.50
CA LEU A 405 2.39 7.10 -5.46
C LEU A 405 1.36 6.18 -6.13
N PHE A 406 0.11 6.61 -6.14
CA PHE A 406 -0.97 5.93 -6.84
C PHE A 406 -1.50 6.80 -7.98
N ASP A 407 -1.72 6.22 -9.14
CA ASP A 407 -2.40 6.90 -10.24
C ASP A 407 -3.92 6.99 -9.94
N LEU A 408 -4.53 8.14 -10.24
CA LEU A 408 -5.98 8.28 -10.15
C LEU A 408 -6.67 7.60 -11.33
N SER A 409 -7.83 6.99 -11.09
CA SER A 409 -8.57 6.31 -12.15
C SER A 409 -9.14 7.29 -13.18
N ASN A 410 -9.18 6.87 -14.45
CA ASN A 410 -9.77 7.66 -15.55
C ASN A 410 -11.21 8.08 -15.29
N ALA A 411 -11.99 7.27 -14.58
CA ALA A 411 -13.37 7.60 -14.19
C ALA A 411 -13.42 8.82 -13.25
N LEU A 412 -12.50 8.88 -12.28
CA LEU A 412 -12.38 10.03 -11.40
C LEU A 412 -11.92 11.27 -12.19
N LEU A 413 -10.87 11.13 -12.99
CA LEU A 413 -10.32 12.24 -13.78
C LEU A 413 -11.38 12.87 -14.70
N ALA A 414 -12.14 12.04 -15.42
CA ALA A 414 -13.24 12.49 -16.27
C ALA A 414 -14.35 13.19 -15.47
N THR A 415 -14.68 12.70 -14.27
CA THR A 415 -15.69 13.32 -13.40
C THR A 415 -15.24 14.71 -12.93
N VAL A 416 -13.98 14.84 -12.49
CA VAL A 416 -13.42 16.13 -12.04
C VAL A 416 -13.35 17.11 -13.19
N GLU A 417 -12.92 16.66 -14.37
CA GLU A 417 -12.83 17.49 -15.56
C GLU A 417 -14.21 17.98 -16.04
N ALA A 418 -15.18 17.09 -16.15
CA ALA A 418 -16.55 17.45 -16.53
C ALA A 418 -17.18 18.44 -15.55
N LYS A 419 -16.97 18.21 -14.24
CA LYS A 419 -17.49 19.11 -13.20
C LYS A 419 -16.83 20.48 -13.24
N GLN A 420 -15.52 20.54 -13.38
CA GLN A 420 -14.82 21.82 -13.47
C GLN A 420 -15.22 22.60 -14.73
N ALA A 421 -15.35 21.91 -15.87
CA ALA A 421 -15.79 22.51 -17.13
C ALA A 421 -17.22 23.07 -17.04
N ALA A 422 -18.14 22.32 -16.42
CA ALA A 422 -19.51 22.77 -16.22
C ALA A 422 -19.60 24.01 -15.32
N LEU A 423 -18.87 24.01 -14.19
CA LEU A 423 -18.83 25.15 -13.29
C LEU A 423 -18.18 26.38 -13.94
N ALA A 424 -17.17 26.19 -14.81
CA ALA A 424 -16.46 27.29 -15.46
C ALA A 424 -17.34 28.12 -16.41
N LEU A 425 -18.49 27.58 -16.84
CA LEU A 425 -19.52 28.32 -17.58
C LEU A 425 -20.22 29.38 -16.71
N HIS A 426 -20.14 29.25 -15.38
CA HIS A 426 -20.84 30.10 -14.42
C HIS A 426 -19.90 30.86 -13.48
N ILE A 427 -18.66 30.38 -13.31
CA ILE A 427 -17.68 30.92 -12.37
C ILE A 427 -16.39 31.22 -13.14
N ALA A 428 -15.98 32.49 -13.16
CA ALA A 428 -14.89 32.95 -14.04
C ALA A 428 -13.47 32.57 -13.59
N SER A 429 -13.21 32.37 -12.30
CA SER A 429 -11.87 32.08 -11.77
C SER A 429 -11.81 30.72 -11.08
N SER A 430 -10.69 29.99 -11.22
CA SER A 430 -10.50 28.70 -10.55
C SER A 430 -10.64 28.79 -9.03
N ALA A 431 -10.13 29.87 -8.40
CA ALA A 431 -10.26 30.08 -6.96
C ALA A 431 -11.71 30.14 -6.46
N ALA A 432 -12.59 30.84 -7.18
CA ALA A 432 -14.02 30.90 -6.84
C ALA A 432 -14.74 29.57 -7.09
N LEU A 433 -14.14 28.67 -7.87
CA LEU A 433 -14.71 27.40 -8.31
C LEU A 433 -14.33 26.24 -7.37
N MET A 434 -13.14 26.31 -6.75
CA MET A 434 -12.63 25.31 -5.82
C MET A 434 -13.61 24.91 -4.69
N PRO A 435 -14.39 25.82 -4.07
CA PRO A 435 -15.41 25.46 -3.08
C PRO A 435 -16.50 24.48 -3.57
N TYR A 436 -16.66 24.32 -4.89
CA TYR A 436 -17.63 23.41 -5.51
C TYR A 436 -17.00 22.10 -6.00
N MET A 437 -15.67 22.02 -6.05
CA MET A 437 -14.94 20.82 -6.45
C MET A 437 -15.11 19.69 -5.42
N PRO A 438 -15.06 18.41 -5.84
CA PRO A 438 -15.31 17.29 -4.94
C PRO A 438 -14.22 17.20 -3.86
N VAL A 439 -14.64 16.86 -2.65
CA VAL A 439 -13.73 16.50 -1.56
C VAL A 439 -13.61 14.99 -1.53
N LEU A 440 -12.38 14.49 -1.62
CA LEU A 440 -12.10 13.06 -1.63
C LEU A 440 -11.21 12.70 -0.44
N SER A 441 -11.56 11.61 0.24
CA SER A 441 -10.71 10.97 1.26
C SER A 441 -10.23 9.61 0.75
N ALA A 442 -8.96 9.30 0.98
CA ALA A 442 -8.42 7.97 0.75
C ALA A 442 -8.82 7.00 1.88
N SER A 443 -9.04 5.74 1.54
CA SER A 443 -9.32 4.66 2.49
C SER A 443 -8.67 3.35 2.04
N LEU A 444 -8.25 2.55 3.01
CA LEU A 444 -7.60 1.26 2.85
C LEU A 444 -8.61 0.15 3.14
N GLY A 445 -8.81 -0.75 2.18
CA GLY A 445 -9.62 -1.95 2.32
C GLY A 445 -8.74 -3.17 2.54
N ILE A 446 -8.95 -3.88 3.65
CA ILE A 446 -8.30 -5.17 3.93
C ILE A 446 -9.37 -6.24 3.95
N SER A 447 -9.21 -7.25 3.10
CA SER A 447 -10.10 -8.41 3.04
C SER A 447 -9.62 -9.45 4.04
N ASP A 448 -10.51 -9.85 4.95
CA ASP A 448 -10.26 -10.96 5.87
C ASP A 448 -10.51 -12.29 5.15
N PRO A 449 -9.48 -13.13 4.93
CA PRO A 449 -9.64 -14.41 4.23
C PRO A 449 -10.64 -15.35 4.92
N ALA A 450 -10.77 -15.27 6.24
CA ALA A 450 -11.63 -16.16 7.01
C ALA A 450 -13.12 -15.81 6.90
N THR A 451 -13.44 -14.52 6.72
CA THR A 451 -14.83 -14.03 6.64
C THR A 451 -15.25 -13.58 5.24
N SER A 452 -14.30 -13.50 4.29
CA SER A 452 -14.49 -12.91 2.96
C SER A 452 -15.08 -11.48 2.99
N SER A 453 -14.91 -10.78 4.12
CA SER A 453 -15.39 -9.42 4.34
C SER A 453 -14.24 -8.43 4.20
N THR A 454 -14.48 -7.31 3.53
CA THR A 454 -13.49 -6.23 3.41
C THR A 454 -13.83 -5.12 4.39
N ARG A 455 -12.89 -4.84 5.30
CA ARG A 455 -12.98 -3.72 6.24
C ARG A 455 -12.23 -2.53 5.68
N PHE A 456 -12.83 -1.34 5.76
CA PHE A 456 -12.20 -0.11 5.28
C PHE A 456 -11.85 0.81 6.46
N SER A 457 -10.61 1.31 6.46
CA SER A 457 -10.11 2.35 7.36
C SER A 457 -9.69 3.59 6.55
N ASP A 458 -9.67 4.76 7.17
CA ASP A 458 -9.24 6.00 6.49
C ASP A 458 -7.70 6.05 6.38
N ILE A 459 -7.19 6.64 5.30
CA ILE A 459 -5.76 6.93 5.11
C ILE A 459 -5.56 8.43 5.31
N ASP A 460 -5.13 8.82 6.52
CA ASP A 460 -4.97 10.23 6.88
C ASP A 460 -3.63 10.82 6.45
N ALA A 461 -2.59 9.99 6.39
CA ALA A 461 -1.22 10.35 5.99
C ALA A 461 -1.07 10.36 4.45
N CYS A 462 -1.88 11.16 3.77
CA CYS A 462 -1.84 11.31 2.31
C CYS A 462 -2.03 12.77 1.85
N THR A 463 -1.64 13.05 0.60
CA THR A 463 -1.96 14.28 -0.12
C THR A 463 -2.16 13.98 -1.60
N PHE A 464 -3.01 14.75 -2.28
CA PHE A 464 -3.14 14.66 -3.73
C PHE A 464 -1.93 15.29 -4.43
N ALA A 465 -1.58 14.75 -5.59
CA ALA A 465 -0.42 15.18 -6.33
C ALA A 465 -0.65 15.12 -7.85
N THR A 466 0.30 15.67 -8.59
CA THR A 466 0.39 15.55 -10.03
C THR A 466 1.73 14.96 -10.39
N ARG A 467 1.72 13.92 -11.22
CA ARG A 467 2.88 13.25 -11.77
C ARG A 467 2.96 13.53 -13.27
N ILE A 468 4.09 14.06 -13.70
CA ILE A 468 4.39 14.38 -15.10
C ILE A 468 5.72 13.73 -15.45
N GLU A 469 5.76 12.97 -16.53
CA GLU A 469 6.99 12.37 -17.05
C GLU A 469 7.49 13.19 -18.22
N PHE A 470 8.77 13.53 -18.21
CA PHE A 470 9.39 14.26 -19.31
C PHE A 470 10.75 13.68 -19.64
N ARG A 471 11.11 13.77 -20.92
CA ARG A 471 12.37 13.22 -21.41
C ARG A 471 13.44 14.29 -21.48
N ILE A 472 14.66 13.89 -21.15
CA ILE A 472 15.86 14.69 -21.29
C ILE A 472 16.88 13.93 -22.14
N LYS A 473 17.78 14.67 -22.79
CA LYS A 473 18.88 14.12 -23.56
C LYS A 473 20.21 14.57 -22.97
N GLN A 474 21.10 13.61 -22.74
CA GLN A 474 22.47 13.89 -22.38
C GLN A 474 23.17 14.55 -23.56
N LEU A 475 23.68 15.76 -23.32
CA LEU A 475 24.51 16.44 -24.31
C LEU A 475 25.88 15.79 -24.34
N ALA A 476 26.41 15.55 -25.54
CA ALA A 476 27.73 14.99 -25.68
C ALA A 476 28.77 15.99 -25.14
N GLN A 477 29.35 15.69 -23.99
CA GLN A 477 30.34 16.57 -23.36
C GLN A 477 31.67 16.59 -24.13
N THR A 478 31.86 15.68 -25.09
CA THR A 478 33.09 15.51 -25.89
C THR A 478 32.84 15.33 -27.39
N ALA A 479 31.60 15.21 -27.87
CA ALA A 479 31.32 14.95 -29.28
C ALA A 479 30.99 16.24 -30.05
N ASP A 480 31.99 17.12 -30.14
CA ASP A 480 32.22 17.89 -31.37
C ASP A 480 33.69 18.31 -31.49
N LEU A 481 34.60 17.35 -31.26
CA LEU A 481 35.99 17.44 -31.74
C LEU A 481 36.09 16.84 -33.15
N ALA A 482 35.12 17.08 -34.02
CA ALA A 482 35.34 16.83 -35.44
C ALA A 482 36.50 17.73 -35.87
N PRO A 483 37.60 17.21 -36.48
CA PRO A 483 38.59 18.08 -37.08
C PRO A 483 37.87 18.95 -38.12
N GLU A 484 38.07 20.27 -38.04
CA GLU A 484 37.49 21.24 -38.97
C GLU A 484 37.61 20.71 -40.41
N GLN A 485 36.48 20.42 -41.03
CA GLN A 485 36.47 20.18 -42.46
C GLN A 485 36.46 21.55 -43.15
N PRO A 486 37.22 21.75 -44.25
CA PRO A 486 37.33 23.04 -44.96
C PRO A 486 36.01 23.61 -45.53
N ASN A 487 34.89 22.93 -45.31
CA ASN A 487 33.55 23.22 -45.80
C ASN A 487 32.52 23.42 -44.67
N ALA A 488 32.92 23.43 -43.39
CA ALA A 488 32.04 23.79 -42.28
C ALA A 488 31.86 25.32 -42.23
N ASN A 489 30.63 25.78 -41.95
CA ASN A 489 30.17 27.18 -42.08
C ASN A 489 30.73 28.15 -41.01
N ASP A 490 32.02 28.09 -40.70
CA ASP A 490 32.68 29.22 -40.07
C ASP A 490 32.98 30.28 -41.13
N VAL A 491 32.57 31.52 -40.86
CA VAL A 491 32.67 32.65 -41.80
C VAL A 491 34.13 32.99 -42.18
N VAL A 492 35.14 32.41 -41.51
CA VAL A 492 36.55 32.55 -41.88
C VAL A 492 37.33 31.27 -41.53
N PRO A 493 37.96 30.58 -42.50
CA PRO A 493 38.86 29.45 -42.24
C PRO A 493 40.06 29.88 -41.39
N PRO A 494 40.53 29.06 -40.44
CA PRO A 494 41.68 29.42 -39.62
C PRO A 494 42.95 29.57 -40.46
N GLY A 495 43.75 30.56 -40.09
CA GLY A 495 44.97 30.93 -40.79
C GLY A 495 45.91 31.76 -39.89
N PRO A 496 47.11 32.12 -40.36
CA PRO A 496 48.08 32.88 -39.57
C PRO A 496 47.47 34.22 -39.12
N GLY A 497 47.12 34.34 -37.84
CA GLY A 497 46.46 35.52 -37.26
C GLY A 497 44.97 35.36 -36.93
N ASN A 498 44.34 34.23 -37.25
CA ASN A 498 42.98 33.87 -36.83
C ASN A 498 42.94 32.41 -36.37
N PRO A 499 43.06 32.13 -35.06
CA PRO A 499 43.12 30.77 -34.52
C PRO A 499 41.80 29.99 -34.56
N GLY A 500 40.76 30.51 -35.22
CA GLY A 500 39.41 29.93 -35.13
C GLY A 500 38.77 30.22 -33.77
N SER A 501 37.45 30.09 -33.68
CA SER A 501 36.76 30.19 -32.39
C SER A 501 37.00 28.89 -31.61
N ALA A 502 37.53 28.97 -30.39
CA ALA A 502 37.63 27.78 -29.54
C ALA A 502 36.23 27.16 -29.36
N ALA A 503 36.09 25.86 -29.64
CA ALA A 503 34.87 25.11 -29.34
C ALA A 503 34.48 25.38 -27.89
N ARG A 504 33.32 26.00 -27.67
CA ARG A 504 32.87 26.33 -26.33
C ARG A 504 32.48 25.02 -25.64
N PRO A 505 33.13 24.63 -24.55
CA PRO A 505 32.70 23.44 -23.82
C PRO A 505 31.26 23.67 -23.36
N LEU A 506 30.36 22.74 -23.70
CA LEU A 506 29.00 22.74 -23.18
C LEU A 506 29.07 22.75 -21.64
N ALA A 507 28.10 23.41 -21.01
CA ALA A 507 28.02 23.45 -19.55
C ALA A 507 27.96 22.01 -19.01
N ARG A 508 28.89 21.66 -18.11
CA ARG A 508 28.86 20.37 -17.43
C ARG A 508 27.52 20.23 -16.70
N PHE A 509 26.97 19.01 -16.69
CA PHE A 509 25.70 18.69 -16.03
C PHE A 509 24.45 19.37 -16.61
N ALA A 510 24.53 19.86 -17.85
CA ALA A 510 23.38 20.33 -18.60
C ALA A 510 22.80 19.21 -19.49
N TYR A 511 21.48 19.09 -19.47
CA TYR A 511 20.69 18.12 -20.24
C TYR A 511 19.67 18.86 -21.09
N GLU A 512 19.57 18.52 -22.38
CA GLU A 512 18.55 19.11 -23.26
C GLU A 512 17.18 18.54 -22.89
N ILE A 513 16.19 19.40 -22.72
CA ILE A 513 14.82 18.97 -22.42
C ILE A 513 14.11 18.66 -23.74
N ILE A 514 13.65 17.42 -23.90
CA ILE A 514 12.78 17.01 -25.00
C ILE A 514 11.32 17.36 -24.66
N GLY A 515 10.94 17.20 -23.40
CA GLY A 515 9.63 17.57 -22.87
C GLY A 515 8.71 16.38 -22.54
N PRO A 516 7.58 16.65 -21.86
CA PRO A 516 6.51 15.70 -21.59
C PRO A 516 5.70 15.31 -22.83
N ASN A 517 4.85 14.30 -22.69
CA ASN A 517 3.88 13.96 -23.73
C ASN A 517 2.72 14.99 -23.79
N PRO A 518 1.92 15.04 -24.89
CA PRO A 518 0.86 16.03 -25.04
C PRO A 518 -0.21 16.00 -23.93
N ALA A 519 -0.57 14.81 -23.44
CA ALA A 519 -1.57 14.67 -22.37
C ALA A 519 -1.07 15.26 -21.04
N GLN A 520 0.21 15.10 -20.73
CA GLN A 520 0.84 15.65 -19.52
C GLN A 520 1.18 17.13 -19.66
N THR A 521 1.39 17.64 -20.88
CA THR A 521 1.54 19.09 -21.14
C THR A 521 0.30 19.86 -20.70
N VAL A 522 -0.90 19.31 -20.94
CA VAL A 522 -2.17 19.89 -20.48
C VAL A 522 -2.23 20.00 -18.94
N LEU A 523 -1.61 19.06 -18.20
CA LEU A 523 -1.56 19.15 -16.74
C LEU A 523 -0.72 20.34 -16.27
N LEU A 524 0.41 20.62 -16.94
CA LEU A 524 1.23 21.80 -16.63
C LEU A 524 0.43 23.11 -16.83
N GLU A 525 -0.31 23.21 -17.94
CA GLU A 525 -1.18 24.37 -18.22
C GLU A 525 -2.27 24.54 -17.15
N ARG A 526 -2.90 23.44 -16.73
CA ARG A 526 -3.92 23.44 -15.66
C ARG A 526 -3.33 23.92 -14.33
N TRP A 527 -2.09 23.53 -14.01
CA TRP A 527 -1.38 24.03 -12.83
C TRP A 527 -1.06 25.52 -12.92
N LEU A 528 -0.53 26.01 -14.04
CA LEU A 528 -0.26 27.44 -14.23
C LEU A 528 -1.54 28.28 -14.09
N THR A 529 -2.64 27.80 -14.67
CA THR A 529 -3.96 28.46 -14.56
C THR A 529 -4.45 28.49 -13.11
N ALA A 530 -4.30 27.38 -12.37
CA ALA A 530 -4.68 27.31 -10.96
C ALA A 530 -3.82 28.24 -10.10
N MET A 531 -2.48 28.16 -10.23
CA MET A 531 -1.51 28.99 -9.51
C MET A 531 -1.70 30.48 -9.75
N ALA A 532 -2.04 30.89 -10.99
CA ALA A 532 -2.32 32.28 -11.31
C ALA A 532 -3.51 32.87 -10.52
N SER A 533 -4.43 32.01 -10.06
CA SER A 533 -5.61 32.43 -9.28
C SER A 533 -5.52 32.16 -7.77
N GLU A 534 -4.85 31.09 -7.36
CA GLU A 534 -4.79 30.60 -5.96
C GLU A 534 -3.48 30.97 -5.26
N GLY A 535 -2.44 31.35 -6.01
CA GLY A 535 -1.07 31.49 -5.53
C GLY A 535 -0.20 30.29 -5.88
N GLU A 536 1.11 30.53 -5.96
CA GLU A 536 2.11 29.51 -6.24
C GLU A 536 2.25 28.47 -5.12
N ASP A 537 1.90 28.86 -3.89
CA ASP A 537 1.87 27.99 -2.71
C ASP A 537 0.76 26.93 -2.75
N LEU A 538 -0.08 26.94 -3.80
CA LEU A 538 -0.96 25.82 -4.16
C LEU A 538 -0.15 24.53 -4.35
N ALA A 539 1.06 24.62 -4.91
CA ALA A 539 2.02 23.53 -4.89
C ALA A 539 2.78 23.53 -3.55
N SER A 540 2.46 22.59 -2.68
CA SER A 540 3.13 22.45 -1.38
C SER A 540 4.52 21.82 -1.50
N GLY A 541 4.82 21.17 -2.62
CA GLY A 541 6.09 20.52 -2.90
C GLY A 541 6.30 20.32 -4.39
N LEU A 542 7.56 20.41 -4.80
CA LEU A 542 8.05 20.25 -6.18
C LEU A 542 9.24 19.30 -6.14
N PHE A 543 9.11 18.13 -6.76
CA PHE A 543 10.14 17.10 -6.69
C PHE A 543 10.53 16.63 -8.08
N LEU A 544 11.85 16.42 -8.27
CA LEU A 544 12.39 15.72 -9.41
C LEU A 544 12.76 14.30 -9.01
N LEU A 545 12.09 13.35 -9.63
CA LEU A 545 12.25 11.92 -9.41
C LEU A 545 12.82 11.27 -10.67
N TYR A 546 13.53 10.17 -10.47
CA TYR A 546 14.04 9.32 -11.55
C TYR A 546 14.04 7.86 -11.11
N ALA A 547 14.28 6.93 -12.04
CA ALA A 547 14.32 5.51 -11.73
C ALA A 547 15.40 5.21 -10.67
N ASP A 548 15.09 4.37 -9.68
CA ASP A 548 16.05 4.00 -8.64
C ASP A 548 17.10 3.01 -9.15
N ALA A 549 18.08 3.54 -9.90
CA ALA A 549 19.18 2.77 -10.46
C ALA A 549 20.14 2.22 -9.39
N ASN A 550 20.21 2.88 -8.22
CA ASN A 550 21.19 2.56 -7.17
C ASN A 550 20.78 1.37 -6.31
N ASN A 551 19.48 1.10 -6.19
CA ASN A 551 18.97 0.09 -5.26
C ASN A 551 18.27 -1.08 -5.96
N GLY A 552 18.33 -1.15 -7.30
CA GLY A 552 17.80 -2.27 -8.10
C GLY A 552 16.28 -2.46 -7.98
N ALA A 553 15.57 -1.48 -7.42
CA ALA A 553 14.15 -1.55 -7.14
C ALA A 553 13.33 -0.94 -8.28
N SER A 554 12.19 -1.57 -8.60
CA SER A 554 11.17 -0.99 -9.47
C SER A 554 10.47 0.16 -8.74
N GLY A 555 11.01 1.37 -8.82
CA GLY A 555 10.47 2.54 -8.14
C GLY A 555 11.11 3.84 -8.60
N LEU A 556 10.69 4.92 -7.98
CA LEU A 556 11.24 6.25 -8.19
C LEU A 556 12.05 6.69 -6.97
N THR A 557 13.12 7.45 -7.21
CA THR A 557 13.94 8.05 -6.16
C THR A 557 14.04 9.56 -6.33
N SER A 558 14.12 10.29 -5.21
CA SER A 558 14.42 11.72 -5.17
C SER A 558 15.51 12.01 -4.15
N ARG A 559 16.17 13.17 -4.29
CA ARG A 559 17.18 13.67 -3.36
C ARG A 559 16.61 14.77 -2.46
N ALA A 560 17.22 14.96 -1.29
CA ALA A 560 16.94 16.11 -0.45
C ALA A 560 17.41 17.38 -1.15
N ASP A 561 16.75 18.51 -0.90
CA ASP A 561 17.12 19.79 -1.52
C ASP A 561 18.56 20.21 -1.16
N SER A 562 19.13 19.75 -0.06
CA SER A 562 20.53 20.04 0.32
C SER A 562 21.57 19.22 -0.46
N GLU A 563 21.17 18.17 -1.19
CA GLU A 563 22.11 17.28 -1.90
C GLU A 563 22.39 17.69 -3.35
N PHE A 564 21.50 18.47 -3.96
CA PHE A 564 21.60 18.80 -5.39
C PHE A 564 21.32 20.27 -5.67
N LEU A 565 21.68 20.71 -6.88
CA LEU A 565 21.22 21.96 -7.48
C LEU A 565 20.62 21.63 -8.84
N SER A 566 19.39 22.11 -9.09
CA SER A 566 18.73 21.97 -10.38
C SER A 566 17.96 23.23 -10.78
N PHE A 567 17.91 23.51 -12.07
CA PHE A 567 17.09 24.57 -12.64
C PHE A 567 16.94 24.38 -14.15
N ILE A 568 15.89 24.97 -14.73
CA ILE A 568 15.70 25.06 -16.17
C ILE A 568 16.10 26.47 -16.62
N VAL A 569 16.89 26.53 -17.69
CA VAL A 569 17.18 27.77 -18.41
C VAL A 569 16.81 27.64 -19.87
N GLN A 570 16.31 28.73 -20.44
CA GLN A 570 16.12 28.87 -21.87
C GLN A 570 17.28 29.70 -22.43
N SER A 571 17.99 29.15 -23.42
CA SER A 571 18.98 29.89 -24.17
C SER A 571 18.26 30.89 -25.08
N ASN A 572 18.55 32.19 -24.89
CA ASN A 572 18.11 33.19 -25.85
C ASN A 572 18.90 33.02 -27.14
N LEU A 573 18.20 32.89 -28.27
CA LEU A 573 18.69 33.06 -29.65
C LEU A 573 19.14 34.51 -29.93
N SER A 574 19.71 35.22 -28.95
CA SER A 574 20.16 36.59 -29.13
C SER A 574 21.49 36.62 -29.87
N THR A 575 21.50 37.29 -31.02
CA THR A 575 22.68 37.59 -31.84
C THR A 575 23.54 38.72 -31.28
N GLU A 576 23.24 39.26 -30.10
CA GLU A 576 24.07 40.30 -29.49
C GLU A 576 25.31 39.69 -28.82
N THR A 577 26.41 39.83 -29.54
CA THR A 577 27.76 39.50 -29.11
C THR A 577 28.17 40.51 -28.02
N ASN A 578 28.24 40.06 -26.77
CA ASN A 578 28.83 40.76 -25.62
C ASN A 578 27.89 41.73 -24.84
N PRO A 579 27.03 41.25 -23.91
CA PRO A 579 26.53 42.11 -22.86
C PRO A 579 27.73 42.61 -22.03
N PRO A 580 27.78 43.90 -21.65
CA PRO A 580 28.86 44.42 -20.84
C PRO A 580 28.97 43.60 -19.56
N GLN A 581 30.18 43.13 -19.25
CA GLN A 581 30.45 42.50 -17.96
C GLN A 581 30.28 43.55 -16.86
N ALA A 582 29.04 43.72 -16.41
CA ALA A 582 28.79 44.35 -15.13
C ALA A 582 29.50 43.49 -14.08
N PRO A 583 30.30 44.09 -13.18
CA PRO A 583 30.94 43.34 -12.11
C PRO A 583 29.84 42.80 -11.17
N LEU A 584 29.42 41.56 -11.43
CA LEU A 584 28.58 40.74 -10.55
C LEU A 584 29.39 40.19 -9.35
N THR A 585 30.58 40.74 -9.10
CA THR A 585 31.52 40.27 -8.08
C THR A 585 31.18 40.70 -6.66
N ASP A 586 30.28 41.67 -6.44
CA ASP A 586 30.07 42.24 -5.09
C ASP A 586 28.69 41.97 -4.44
N ARG A 587 27.81 41.15 -5.04
CA ARG A 587 26.49 40.84 -4.45
C ARG A 587 26.21 39.37 -4.11
N LEU A 588 27.13 38.46 -4.43
CA LEU A 588 27.01 37.02 -4.13
C LEU A 588 27.89 36.56 -2.96
N ALA A 589 28.66 37.45 -2.34
CA ALA A 589 29.65 37.09 -1.31
C ALA A 589 29.07 36.80 0.09
N ALA A 590 27.75 36.70 0.26
CA ALA A 590 27.13 36.51 1.57
C ALA A 590 25.88 35.60 1.59
N ALA A 591 25.53 34.96 0.47
CA ALA A 591 24.44 33.99 0.42
C ALA A 591 25.04 32.58 0.24
N ASP A 592 24.56 31.62 1.01
CA ASP A 592 24.86 30.21 0.78
C ASP A 592 24.53 29.85 -0.68
N PRO A 593 25.33 29.00 -1.35
CA PRO A 593 25.04 28.59 -2.71
C PRO A 593 23.64 27.97 -2.79
N PRO A 594 22.86 28.26 -3.85
CA PRO A 594 21.52 27.71 -3.97
C PRO A 594 21.58 26.19 -4.06
N THR A 595 20.63 25.52 -3.40
CA THR A 595 20.43 24.08 -3.46
C THR A 595 18.96 23.79 -3.81
N GLY A 596 18.66 22.54 -4.15
CA GLY A 596 17.34 22.10 -4.60
C GLY A 596 17.01 22.61 -6.00
N ILE A 597 15.72 22.75 -6.27
CA ILE A 597 15.23 23.38 -7.51
C ILE A 597 15.24 24.90 -7.32
N ALA A 598 16.12 25.60 -8.03
CA ALA A 598 16.32 27.03 -7.83
C ALA A 598 15.24 27.91 -8.50
N ASN A 599 14.54 27.40 -9.52
CA ASN A 599 13.37 28.08 -10.07
C ASN A 599 12.22 28.01 -9.07
N THR A 600 11.36 29.04 -9.06
CA THR A 600 10.09 28.93 -8.34
C THR A 600 9.19 27.87 -9.01
N PRO A 601 8.27 27.20 -8.28
CA PRO A 601 7.37 26.21 -8.88
C PRO A 601 6.68 26.65 -10.18
N ALA A 602 6.10 27.85 -10.22
CA ALA A 602 5.45 28.42 -11.38
C ALA A 602 6.43 28.67 -12.53
N GLU A 603 7.65 29.16 -12.25
CA GLU A 603 8.69 29.36 -13.27
C GLU A 603 9.14 28.01 -13.86
N PHE A 604 9.40 27.01 -13.02
CA PHE A 604 9.81 25.68 -13.46
C PHE A 604 8.74 25.02 -14.35
N ILE A 605 7.48 25.04 -13.90
CA ILE A 605 6.32 24.50 -14.64
C ILE A 605 6.14 25.26 -15.96
N LYS A 606 6.25 26.59 -15.93
CA LYS A 606 6.10 27.44 -17.12
C LYS A 606 7.15 27.11 -18.17
N LEU A 607 8.42 27.05 -17.80
CA LEU A 607 9.50 26.73 -18.74
C LEU A 607 9.32 25.33 -19.35
N LEU A 608 8.91 24.34 -18.55
CA LEU A 608 8.62 22.99 -19.04
C LEU A 608 7.40 22.95 -19.98
N TRP A 609 6.37 23.75 -19.71
CA TRP A 609 5.16 23.87 -20.54
C TRP A 609 5.42 24.59 -21.86
N GLU A 610 6.11 25.73 -21.83
CA GLU A 610 6.41 26.52 -23.04
C GLU A 610 7.15 25.66 -24.05
N LEU A 611 8.18 24.94 -23.60
CA LEU A 611 8.96 23.99 -24.42
C LEU A 611 8.09 22.99 -25.20
N SER A 612 7.12 22.42 -24.51
CA SER A 612 6.21 21.40 -25.07
C SER A 612 5.30 21.98 -26.15
N THR A 613 5.05 23.29 -26.11
CA THR A 613 4.13 24.00 -27.00
C THR A 613 4.86 24.54 -28.23
N VAL A 614 6.07 25.09 -28.07
CA VAL A 614 6.78 25.78 -29.17
C VAL A 614 7.64 24.85 -30.02
N ASN A 615 7.92 23.61 -29.59
CA ASN A 615 8.78 22.64 -30.28
C ASN A 615 10.17 23.21 -30.67
N SER A 616 10.57 24.32 -30.07
CA SER A 616 11.86 24.95 -30.31
C SER A 616 12.85 24.41 -29.29
N GLY A 617 13.93 23.81 -29.79
CA GLY A 617 15.07 23.44 -28.94
C GLY A 617 15.66 24.67 -28.23
N GLY A 618 16.53 24.42 -27.24
CA GLY A 618 17.26 25.48 -26.55
C GLY A 618 16.86 25.72 -25.09
N SER A 619 16.09 24.83 -24.46
CA SER A 619 16.02 24.79 -22.99
C SER A 619 16.76 23.60 -22.42
N TYR A 620 17.43 23.85 -21.30
CA TYR A 620 18.34 22.93 -20.68
C TYR A 620 18.01 22.80 -19.20
N LEU A 621 17.96 21.56 -18.72
CA LEU A 621 17.93 21.23 -17.31
C LEU A 621 19.38 21.15 -16.82
N PHE A 622 19.73 21.96 -15.83
CA PHE A 622 20.94 21.75 -15.03
C PHE A 622 20.60 20.81 -13.87
N TYR A 623 21.46 19.85 -13.57
CA TYR A 623 21.32 19.00 -12.39
C TYR A 623 22.70 18.53 -11.90
N GLN A 624 23.11 18.94 -10.70
CA GLN A 624 24.37 18.53 -10.10
C GLN A 624 24.16 18.03 -8.67
N LEU A 625 24.74 16.88 -8.34
CA LEU A 625 24.93 16.41 -6.97
C LEU A 625 26.11 17.15 -6.35
N LEU A 626 25.87 17.82 -5.22
CA LEU A 626 26.81 18.76 -4.61
C LEU A 626 27.97 18.06 -3.93
N ALA A 627 27.71 16.96 -3.20
CA ALA A 627 28.73 16.20 -2.49
C ALA A 627 29.69 15.47 -3.44
N ASP A 628 29.14 14.83 -4.48
CA ASP A 628 29.91 14.01 -5.42
C ASP A 628 30.53 14.83 -6.56
N GLY A 629 29.99 16.02 -6.83
CA GLY A 629 30.35 16.80 -8.01
C GLY A 629 29.97 16.11 -9.32
N THR A 630 28.93 15.26 -9.32
CA THR A 630 28.45 14.49 -10.47
C THR A 630 27.08 15.00 -10.95
N GLY A 631 26.63 14.54 -12.12
CA GLY A 631 25.30 14.83 -12.64
C GLY A 631 24.28 13.74 -12.28
N LEU A 632 23.21 13.64 -13.07
CA LEU A 632 22.30 12.50 -13.03
C LEU A 632 23.05 11.17 -13.28
N PRO A 633 22.64 10.06 -12.63
CA PRO A 633 23.27 8.75 -12.82
C PRO A 633 23.32 8.34 -14.30
N PRO A 634 24.49 7.90 -14.83
CA PRO A 634 24.63 7.48 -16.22
C PRO A 634 23.68 6.34 -16.63
N GLU A 635 23.29 5.48 -15.69
CA GLU A 635 22.42 4.32 -15.90
C GLU A 635 20.98 4.70 -16.27
N LEU A 636 20.60 5.98 -16.08
CA LEU A 636 19.29 6.49 -16.49
C LEU A 636 19.16 6.66 -18.01
N PHE A 637 20.28 6.75 -18.73
CA PHE A 637 20.30 7.08 -20.15
C PHE A 637 20.36 5.81 -20.99
N ASP A 638 19.48 5.73 -22.00
CA ASP A 638 19.49 4.67 -22.99
C ASP A 638 20.64 4.82 -24.00
N GLU A 639 20.73 3.89 -24.97
CA GLU A 639 21.76 3.93 -26.03
C GLU A 639 21.73 5.21 -26.89
N SER A 640 20.61 5.94 -26.89
CA SER A 640 20.44 7.23 -27.58
C SER A 640 20.79 8.44 -26.70
N GLY A 641 21.21 8.20 -25.46
CA GLY A 641 21.49 9.23 -24.47
C GLY A 641 20.22 9.91 -23.94
N ILE A 642 19.07 9.24 -23.96
CA ILE A 642 17.79 9.77 -23.48
C ILE A 642 17.43 9.13 -22.14
N ALA A 643 16.97 9.96 -21.20
CA ALA A 643 16.45 9.51 -19.91
C ALA A 643 15.06 10.11 -19.66
N THR A 644 14.26 9.42 -18.83
CA THR A 644 12.95 9.91 -18.37
C THR A 644 13.06 10.37 -16.92
N LEU A 645 12.66 11.61 -16.66
CA LEU A 645 12.48 12.16 -15.33
C LEU A 645 11.00 12.28 -15.02
N THR A 646 10.66 12.25 -13.74
CA THR A 646 9.30 12.43 -13.22
C THR A 646 9.24 13.67 -12.34
N LEU A 647 8.44 14.66 -12.75
CA LEU A 647 8.06 15.79 -11.92
C LEU A 647 6.87 15.41 -11.05
N VAL A 648 6.97 15.61 -9.73
CA VAL A 648 5.85 15.46 -8.79
C VAL A 648 5.53 16.79 -8.13
N LEU A 649 4.26 17.22 -8.25
CA LEU A 649 3.70 18.41 -7.62
C LEU A 649 2.70 17.98 -6.55
N THR A 650 2.95 18.27 -5.27
CA THR A 650 1.97 17.96 -4.21
C THR A 650 1.01 19.14 -4.03
N LEU A 651 -0.28 18.85 -3.84
CA LEU A 651 -1.30 19.86 -3.61
C LEU A 651 -1.31 20.29 -2.14
N ARG A 652 -1.37 21.60 -1.88
CA ARG A 652 -1.58 22.17 -0.55
C ARG A 652 -2.85 21.59 0.09
N ARG A 653 -2.73 21.03 1.31
CA ARG A 653 -3.88 20.53 2.08
C ARG A 653 -4.66 21.70 2.71
N ASP A 654 -5.97 21.57 2.78
CA ASP A 654 -6.84 22.57 3.42
C ASP A 654 -6.83 22.37 4.94
N ALA A 655 -6.33 23.37 5.67
CA ALA A 655 -6.25 23.34 7.12
C ALA A 655 -7.62 23.25 7.82
N ALA A 656 -8.70 23.73 7.18
CA ALA A 656 -10.06 23.65 7.70
C ALA A 656 -10.70 22.27 7.45
N GLN A 657 -10.07 21.42 6.65
CA GLN A 657 -10.59 20.11 6.25
C GLN A 657 -9.58 19.01 6.60
N PRO A 658 -9.57 18.51 7.85
CA PRO A 658 -8.65 17.46 8.26
C PRO A 658 -8.89 16.15 7.51
N LYS A 659 -10.14 15.89 7.09
CA LYS A 659 -10.53 14.70 6.34
C LYS A 659 -10.83 15.01 4.88
N GLY A 660 -10.02 14.41 4.01
CA GLY A 660 -10.11 14.58 2.56
C GLY A 660 -9.55 15.92 2.08
N GLN A 661 -9.53 16.09 0.77
CA GLN A 661 -8.99 17.29 0.13
C GLN A 661 -9.75 17.56 -1.16
N ARG A 662 -9.91 18.85 -1.49
CA ARG A 662 -10.47 19.30 -2.77
C ARG A 662 -9.45 19.09 -3.88
N ILE A 663 -9.89 18.54 -5.00
CA ILE A 663 -9.02 18.35 -6.17
C ILE A 663 -9.59 19.07 -7.39
N PHE A 664 -8.69 19.48 -8.29
CA PHE A 664 -9.03 20.07 -9.58
C PHE A 664 -8.46 19.21 -10.72
N ASN A 665 -8.80 19.54 -11.96
CA ASN A 665 -8.46 18.76 -13.14
C ASN A 665 -6.96 18.68 -13.48
N GLY A 666 -6.08 19.35 -12.72
CA GLY A 666 -4.64 19.21 -12.81
C GLY A 666 -4.07 18.04 -11.99
N ILE A 667 -4.86 17.44 -11.10
CA ILE A 667 -4.43 16.35 -10.20
C ILE A 667 -4.62 14.99 -10.88
N ASN A 668 -3.57 14.15 -10.86
CA ASN A 668 -3.62 12.79 -11.42
C ASN A 668 -3.01 11.70 -10.53
N ALA A 669 -2.53 12.04 -9.34
CA ALA A 669 -1.92 11.09 -8.42
C ALA A 669 -2.33 11.30 -6.95
N LEU A 670 -2.11 10.28 -6.13
CA LEU A 670 -2.20 10.33 -4.67
C LEU A 670 -0.86 9.89 -4.07
N LEU A 671 -0.28 10.72 -3.21
CA LEU A 671 0.89 10.41 -2.41
C LEU A 671 0.47 10.00 -1.01
N THR A 672 1.03 8.91 -0.48
CA THR A 672 0.80 8.48 0.91
C THR A 672 2.08 7.96 1.54
N THR A 673 2.24 8.21 2.85
CA THR A 673 3.30 7.63 3.70
C THR A 673 2.73 6.62 4.71
N ALA A 674 1.44 6.29 4.60
CA ALA A 674 0.80 5.28 5.43
C ALA A 674 1.38 3.87 5.15
N ALA A 675 1.24 2.97 6.14
CA ALA A 675 1.50 1.55 5.93
C ALA A 675 0.48 1.01 4.95
N ILE A 676 0.93 0.59 3.78
CA ILE A 676 0.07 -0.09 2.82
C ILE A 676 0.92 -1.20 2.20
N ASP A 677 0.46 -2.44 2.35
CA ASP A 677 0.90 -3.53 1.49
C ASP A 677 -0.02 -3.55 0.26
N PRO A 678 0.45 -3.10 -0.92
CA PRO A 678 -0.37 -3.06 -2.13
C PRO A 678 -0.72 -4.44 -2.68
N GLN A 679 -0.07 -5.52 -2.23
CA GLN A 679 -0.40 -6.89 -2.65
C GLN A 679 -1.57 -7.47 -1.84
N ALA A 680 -1.77 -7.00 -0.60
CA ALA A 680 -2.78 -7.52 0.32
C ALA A 680 -3.95 -6.56 0.58
N SER A 681 -3.86 -5.32 0.09
CA SER A 681 -4.82 -4.25 0.40
C SER A 681 -5.31 -3.51 -0.85
N VAL A 682 -6.53 -2.98 -0.77
CA VAL A 682 -7.13 -2.15 -1.83
C VAL A 682 -7.24 -0.71 -1.36
N VAL A 683 -6.65 0.22 -2.10
CA VAL A 683 -6.83 1.65 -1.85
C VAL A 683 -8.00 2.17 -2.69
N GLN A 684 -8.87 2.97 -2.08
CA GLN A 684 -9.97 3.64 -2.78
C GLN A 684 -10.11 5.09 -2.31
N LEU A 685 -10.65 5.94 -3.18
CA LEU A 685 -11.07 7.30 -2.88
C LEU A 685 -12.58 7.34 -2.70
N ARG A 686 -13.04 8.04 -1.66
CA ARG A 686 -14.45 8.19 -1.32
C ARG A 686 -14.82 9.66 -1.23
N GLY A 687 -15.97 10.02 -1.79
CA GLY A 687 -16.56 11.34 -1.62
C GLY A 687 -16.85 11.66 -0.16
N VAL A 688 -16.46 12.84 0.30
CA VAL A 688 -16.74 13.36 1.63
C VAL A 688 -17.76 14.48 1.52
N ASN A 689 -18.71 14.52 2.45
CA ASN A 689 -19.67 15.62 2.52
C ASN A 689 -18.92 16.92 2.90
N ALA A 690 -19.00 17.92 2.04
CA ALA A 690 -18.43 19.24 2.25
C ALA A 690 -19.43 20.28 1.76
N ALA A 691 -20.16 20.88 2.70
CA ALA A 691 -21.15 21.90 2.39
C ALA A 691 -20.46 23.14 1.80
N THR A 692 -21.06 23.71 0.77
CA THR A 692 -20.69 25.01 0.18
C THR A 692 -21.95 25.81 -0.10
N THR A 693 -21.82 27.12 -0.21
CA THR A 693 -22.95 27.99 -0.57
C THR A 693 -23.37 27.66 -2.00
N SER A 694 -24.66 27.43 -2.25
CA SER A 694 -25.15 27.15 -3.61
C SER A 694 -25.01 28.38 -4.51
N LEU A 695 -24.66 28.17 -5.78
CA LEU A 695 -24.75 29.19 -6.83
C LEU A 695 -26.16 29.76 -6.90
N THR A 696 -26.25 31.07 -7.16
CA THR A 696 -27.53 31.74 -7.35
C THR A 696 -28.23 31.17 -8.58
N LEU A 697 -29.45 30.66 -8.39
CA LEU A 697 -30.27 30.14 -9.48
C LEU A 697 -30.98 31.30 -10.19
N ALA A 698 -31.01 31.25 -11.52
CA ALA A 698 -31.91 32.09 -12.29
C ALA A 698 -33.37 31.74 -11.95
N SER A 699 -34.26 32.72 -11.99
CA SER A 699 -35.68 32.54 -11.62
C SER A 699 -36.45 31.52 -12.47
N ASP A 700 -35.90 31.11 -13.63
CA ASP A 700 -36.43 30.14 -14.59
C ASP A 700 -35.58 28.84 -14.67
N ALA A 701 -34.68 28.61 -13.71
CA ALA A 701 -33.79 27.45 -13.73
C ALA A 701 -34.56 26.12 -13.64
N SER A 702 -34.35 25.23 -14.62
CA SER A 702 -34.89 23.87 -14.62
C SER A 702 -34.03 22.90 -13.81
N ILE A 703 -34.57 21.75 -13.40
CA ILE A 703 -33.78 20.68 -12.75
C ILE A 703 -32.61 20.25 -13.63
N ALA A 704 -32.81 20.21 -14.96
CA ALA A 704 -31.73 19.93 -15.92
C ALA A 704 -30.65 21.01 -15.91
N ALA A 705 -31.02 22.29 -15.78
CA ALA A 705 -30.07 23.38 -15.64
C ALA A 705 -29.25 23.27 -14.34
N ILE A 706 -29.88 22.85 -13.23
CA ILE A 706 -29.20 22.61 -11.95
C ILE A 706 -28.24 21.42 -12.06
N SER A 707 -28.71 20.31 -12.62
CA SER A 707 -27.93 19.10 -12.90
C SER A 707 -26.69 19.43 -13.73
N ASN A 708 -26.86 20.19 -14.82
CA ASN A 708 -25.76 20.64 -15.67
C ASN A 708 -24.79 21.57 -14.93
N ALA A 709 -25.28 22.55 -14.16
CA ALA A 709 -24.43 23.53 -13.47
C ALA A 709 -23.45 22.87 -12.47
N TYR A 710 -23.86 21.77 -11.83
CA TYR A 710 -23.02 21.04 -10.87
C TYR A 710 -22.41 19.74 -11.42
N ALA A 711 -22.69 19.41 -12.68
CA ALA A 711 -22.38 18.11 -13.30
C ALA A 711 -22.81 16.92 -12.43
N ILE A 712 -24.04 16.96 -11.93
CA ILE A 712 -24.65 15.90 -11.12
C ILE A 712 -25.86 15.32 -11.83
N ASP A 713 -26.09 14.03 -11.70
CA ASP A 713 -27.32 13.40 -12.18
C ASP A 713 -28.40 13.48 -11.10
N ILE A 714 -29.51 14.14 -11.40
CA ILE A 714 -30.67 14.29 -10.50
C ILE A 714 -31.82 13.38 -10.97
N ALA A 715 -31.72 12.79 -12.17
CA ALA A 715 -32.76 11.93 -12.75
C ALA A 715 -32.28 10.48 -12.73
N GLY A 716 -32.79 9.69 -11.78
CA GLY A 716 -32.60 8.24 -11.77
C GLY A 716 -33.18 7.54 -12.99
#